data_AF-A0A9D5U943-F1
#
_entry.id   AF-A0A9D5U943-F1
#
_cell.length_a   1.000
_cell.length_b   1.000
_cell.length_c   1.000
_cell.angle_alpha   90.00
_cell.angle_beta   90.00
_cell.angle_gamma   90.00
#
_symmetry.space_group_name_H-M   'P 1'
#
loop_
_entity.id
_entity.type
_entity.pdbx_description
1 polymer ?
#
loop_
_entity_poly.entity_id
_entity_poly.type
_entity_poly.pdbx_seq_one_letter_code
_entity_poly.pdbx_strand_id
1 'polypeptide(L)'
;MKFMATAGVLVLCSGVAGAMALRVEGELASPAAYGLAQVEKALSARGETLVRGDLPDSGRALCVGVAGAGTRLAQWTAAGRIALPDWPEALAVKRLREGGAEILAVAGSDAMGLMYALLEIAEEIEALPRDADWFASVKEVSEKPANAMRRMRIMLHHEANEEDTYLNPEYWDWYLDLLVRNRFNALNLVYSHQTSYMAPMYPWHIVVPGFPNVNVKGLSEERRQRNLAALQGIARKCQERGLEFTLGIWQQLPWMEAFVGTREDQPVYVEGLAPENAREYVYAAMKELLAQVPGVARVQLRCNDESGIPYDIQTRFYRDTALRAIAEASPPVQLELRLAKETTIEAAREMDLGLRLSTKFYGEFMGQPYTPLEANTRGYSYDEKFRRPFKNPVFNEVWVLGSHRVFLWGSEDYGRRFGRFASYGGAIGFETDGPLAQKGYRDPYSPAWRIFKHKDDEYYRWEMERYWAFYRSVGRFGYNPDTDREVWLRPFRARFGAQAEAVAEAYEHASRVIGLIVASHINNINMYVWPEKSMGGLLGVYLDLRGSDKGLFPSINEYVAEELAGKLSGRPGPLGLARELETIADGVGRALAAPGLSALADHKEFIATRADFTMLATLARYHAARQREGYRMARFFSTGDVSATGEALEEARHAVGLWRALVEMTDRWYYDKMMFAPIENGHWKDSLFLVEKEPTLVADAVEMLRRYGLFDYGFDFGAPPTANRFTIFSFWKYANSYQIEPRFTGLSQHSRYSPQTGYGWTEAEGMTATAAPTVHTRQLTGEQPAPERGLPRDMLYADFVSSASPMSFRLDLPMSWHRLTFVFADRSRAAAGALTAGRDGGRAHGASLLEGASGFRRARWCTHQRGRTCADRGIPSGNIRCARRSRTGTPCCRR
;
A
#
# COMPACT_ATOMS: atom_id res chain seq x y z
N MET A 1 -40.82 75.90 27.82
CA MET A 1 -40.80 76.59 26.51
C MET A 1 -40.17 75.62 25.50
N LYS A 2 -40.92 75.32 24.42
CA LYS A 2 -40.55 74.55 23.21
C LYS A 2 -40.36 73.02 23.32
N PHE A 3 -41.48 72.36 23.04
CA PHE A 3 -41.59 71.12 22.26
C PHE A 3 -40.71 71.14 20.99
N MET A 4 -40.09 70.01 20.64
CA MET A 4 -39.95 69.60 19.25
C MET A 4 -39.94 68.08 19.16
N ALA A 5 -40.97 67.57 18.52
CA ALA A 5 -41.15 66.17 18.15
C ALA A 5 -40.23 65.83 16.96
N THR A 6 -39.61 64.66 16.99
CA THR A 6 -38.99 64.07 15.81
C THR A 6 -39.74 62.79 15.49
N ALA A 7 -40.40 62.81 14.34
CA ALA A 7 -41.28 61.78 13.84
C ALA A 7 -40.56 60.43 13.66
N GLY A 8 -41.17 59.37 14.19
CA GLY A 8 -40.86 58.01 13.82
C GLY A 8 -41.22 57.79 12.35
N VAL A 9 -40.20 57.55 11.53
CA VAL A 9 -40.39 56.91 10.22
C VAL A 9 -40.64 55.44 10.51
N LEU A 10 -41.92 55.07 10.52
CA LEU A 10 -42.37 53.69 10.40
C LEU A 10 -41.97 53.22 8.99
N VAL A 11 -40.78 52.64 8.85
CA VAL A 11 -40.49 51.82 7.68
C VAL A 11 -41.33 50.56 7.87
N LEU A 12 -42.52 50.56 7.28
CA LEU A 12 -43.23 49.35 6.92
C LEU A 12 -42.33 48.61 5.91
N CYS A 13 -41.40 47.80 6.43
CA CYS A 13 -40.82 46.71 5.66
C CYS A 13 -41.97 45.75 5.35
N SER A 14 -42.56 45.92 4.18
CA SER A 14 -43.24 44.86 3.45
C SER A 14 -42.43 43.57 3.60
N GLY A 15 -43.08 42.52 4.11
CA GLY A 15 -42.44 41.30 4.59
C GLY A 15 -41.40 40.73 3.64
N VAL A 16 -40.22 40.47 4.18
CA VAL A 16 -39.24 39.58 3.54
C VAL A 16 -39.84 38.18 3.56
N ALA A 17 -40.36 37.73 2.42
CA ALA A 17 -40.63 36.31 2.24
C ALA A 17 -39.30 35.56 2.40
N GLY A 18 -39.19 34.65 3.40
CA GLY A 18 -38.04 33.75 3.55
C GLY A 18 -37.23 33.81 4.85
N ALA A 19 -37.72 34.43 5.93
CA ALA A 19 -37.09 34.37 7.26
C ALA A 19 -37.66 33.21 8.09
N MET A 20 -36.81 32.26 8.50
CA MET A 20 -37.17 31.13 9.37
C MET A 20 -36.60 31.32 10.78
N ALA A 21 -37.36 30.96 11.82
CA ALA A 21 -36.91 31.06 13.19
C ALA A 21 -35.77 30.06 13.49
N LEU A 22 -34.71 30.53 14.12
CA LEU A 22 -33.59 29.73 14.62
C LEU A 22 -33.49 29.86 16.13
N ARG A 23 -33.70 28.76 16.84
CA ARG A 23 -33.40 28.63 18.26
C ARG A 23 -32.04 27.96 18.43
N VAL A 24 -31.08 28.69 19.01
CA VAL A 24 -29.81 28.12 19.45
C VAL A 24 -29.89 27.87 20.95
N GLU A 25 -29.73 26.60 21.37
CA GLU A 25 -29.76 26.19 22.76
C GLU A 25 -28.34 26.21 23.35
N GLY A 26 -28.08 27.16 24.27
CA GLY A 26 -26.79 27.35 24.89
C GLY A 26 -25.76 28.10 24.02
N GLU A 27 -24.53 28.20 24.51
CA GLU A 27 -23.42 28.74 23.74
C GLU A 27 -22.80 27.65 22.86
N LEU A 28 -22.64 27.94 21.56
CA LEU A 28 -22.02 27.00 20.63
C LEU A 28 -20.50 27.10 20.70
N ALA A 29 -19.85 26.01 21.08
CA ALA A 29 -18.40 25.88 20.91
C ALA A 29 -18.01 25.99 19.42
N SER A 30 -16.76 26.37 19.15
CA SER A 30 -16.24 26.65 17.79
C SER A 30 -16.64 25.61 16.72
N PRO A 31 -16.56 24.29 16.95
CA PRO A 31 -16.94 23.30 15.92
C PRO A 31 -18.43 23.39 15.55
N ALA A 32 -19.31 23.51 16.55
CA ALA A 32 -20.75 23.63 16.31
C ALA A 32 -21.11 24.96 15.62
N ALA A 33 -20.43 26.05 15.99
CA ALA A 33 -20.60 27.34 15.34
C ALA A 33 -20.17 27.29 13.87
N TYR A 34 -19.08 26.59 13.54
CA TYR A 34 -18.66 26.34 12.16
C TYR A 34 -19.74 25.56 11.37
N GLY A 35 -20.28 24.48 11.95
CA GLY A 35 -21.36 23.71 11.33
C GLY A 35 -22.59 24.57 11.03
N LEU A 36 -23.02 25.41 11.99
CA LEU A 36 -24.16 26.31 11.81
C LEU A 36 -23.90 27.34 10.71
N ALA A 37 -22.69 27.89 10.64
CA ALA A 37 -22.31 28.83 9.59
C ALA A 37 -22.37 28.20 8.18
N GLN A 38 -22.08 26.90 8.03
CA GLN A 38 -22.25 26.21 6.76
C GLN A 38 -23.73 26.05 6.37
N VAL A 39 -24.62 25.79 7.34
CA VAL A 39 -26.07 25.76 7.10
C VAL A 39 -26.58 27.15 6.70
N GLU A 40 -26.19 28.20 7.43
CA GLU A 40 -26.55 29.58 7.12
C GLU A 40 -26.07 29.98 5.71
N LYS A 41 -24.86 29.56 5.32
CA LYS A 41 -24.31 29.77 3.98
C LYS A 41 -25.12 29.05 2.90
N ALA A 42 -25.45 27.77 3.11
CA ALA A 42 -26.24 26.97 2.18
C ALA A 42 -27.65 27.55 1.98
N LEU A 43 -28.29 28.03 3.05
CA LEU A 43 -29.60 28.70 2.98
C LEU A 43 -29.51 30.07 2.32
N SER A 44 -28.48 30.86 2.64
CA SER A 44 -28.27 32.19 2.03
C SER A 44 -28.12 32.10 0.51
N ALA A 45 -27.45 31.05 -0.01
CA ALA A 45 -27.35 30.79 -1.45
C ALA A 45 -28.71 30.54 -2.13
N ARG A 46 -29.73 30.15 -1.35
CA ARG A 46 -31.11 29.93 -1.79
C ARG A 46 -32.01 31.15 -1.57
N GLY A 47 -31.50 32.22 -0.94
CA GLY A 47 -32.28 33.40 -0.58
C GLY A 47 -33.06 33.25 0.72
N GLU A 48 -32.76 32.23 1.52
CA GLU A 48 -33.37 32.02 2.84
C GLU A 48 -32.46 32.53 3.95
N THR A 49 -33.07 33.02 5.03
CA THR A 49 -32.34 33.57 6.18
C THR A 49 -32.87 32.99 7.49
N LEU A 50 -31.95 32.73 8.42
CA LEU A 50 -32.28 32.29 9.77
C LEU A 50 -32.30 33.50 10.71
N VAL A 51 -33.38 33.64 11.47
CA VAL A 51 -33.55 34.71 12.46
C VAL A 51 -33.48 34.11 13.86
N ARG A 52 -32.45 34.51 14.62
CA ARG A 52 -32.25 34.02 15.99
C ARG A 52 -33.35 34.52 16.92
N GLY A 53 -33.93 33.63 17.71
CA GLY A 53 -34.98 33.96 18.67
C GLY A 53 -35.49 32.75 19.46
N ASP A 54 -36.65 32.93 20.11
CA ASP A 54 -37.40 31.82 20.70
C ASP A 54 -38.15 31.02 19.61
N LEU A 55 -38.59 29.81 19.96
CA LEU A 55 -39.43 29.02 19.08
C LEU A 55 -40.78 29.72 18.89
N PRO A 56 -41.29 29.83 17.65
CA PRO A 56 -42.56 30.48 17.39
C PRO A 56 -43.73 29.58 17.82
N ASP A 57 -44.89 30.19 18.10
CA ASP A 57 -46.13 29.44 18.41
C ASP A 57 -46.71 28.70 17.19
N SER A 58 -46.38 29.17 15.97
CA SER A 58 -46.77 28.55 14.70
C SER A 58 -45.74 28.80 13.58
N GLY A 59 -45.73 27.93 12.56
CA GLY A 59 -44.79 28.03 11.43
C GLY A 59 -43.64 27.03 11.53
N ARG A 60 -42.50 27.32 10.89
CA ARG A 60 -41.31 26.45 10.86
C ARG A 60 -40.16 27.05 11.67
N ALA A 61 -39.44 26.20 12.37
CA ALA A 61 -38.26 26.60 13.13
C ALA A 61 -37.16 25.55 13.10
N LEU A 62 -35.91 26.01 13.14
CA LEU A 62 -34.73 25.19 13.36
C LEU A 62 -34.30 25.33 14.82
N CYS A 63 -34.18 24.23 15.55
CA CYS A 63 -33.69 24.21 16.93
C CYS A 63 -32.37 23.45 16.99
N VAL A 64 -31.26 24.12 17.29
CA VAL A 64 -29.91 23.55 17.27
C VAL A 64 -29.24 23.66 18.62
N GLY A 65 -28.49 22.65 19.03
CA GLY A 65 -27.72 22.71 20.26
C GLY A 65 -27.17 21.36 20.73
N VAL A 66 -26.32 21.41 21.74
CA VAL A 66 -25.88 20.21 22.46
C VAL A 66 -26.96 19.84 23.47
N ALA A 67 -27.32 18.57 23.58
CA ALA A 67 -28.36 18.11 24.51
C ALA A 67 -27.88 18.11 25.97
N GLY A 68 -27.57 19.29 26.50
CA GLY A 68 -27.12 19.51 27.88
C GLY A 68 -28.26 19.80 28.85
N ALA A 69 -27.99 19.67 30.15
CA ALA A 69 -28.96 19.94 31.21
C ALA A 69 -29.61 21.33 31.06
N GLY A 70 -30.94 21.39 31.18
CA GLY A 70 -31.72 22.63 31.06
C GLY A 70 -32.11 23.03 29.64
N THR A 71 -31.60 22.37 28.60
CA THR A 71 -32.00 22.63 27.21
C THR A 71 -33.30 21.91 26.84
N ARG A 72 -34.05 22.45 25.87
CA ARG A 72 -35.23 21.76 25.30
C ARG A 72 -34.83 20.44 24.63
N LEU A 73 -33.67 20.41 23.98
CA LEU A 73 -33.13 19.21 23.33
C LEU A 73 -32.92 18.07 24.34
N ALA A 74 -32.41 18.37 25.54
CA ALA A 74 -32.30 17.39 26.62
C ALA A 74 -33.67 16.91 27.13
N GLN A 75 -34.64 17.83 27.26
CA GLN A 75 -36.01 17.45 27.65
C GLN A 75 -36.68 16.55 26.60
N TRP A 76 -36.53 16.87 25.31
CA TRP A 76 -37.05 16.05 24.22
C TRP A 76 -36.35 14.68 24.13
N THR A 77 -35.05 14.62 24.42
CA THR A 77 -34.31 13.37 24.50
C THR A 77 -34.79 12.51 25.68
N ALA A 78 -34.93 13.11 26.87
CA ALA A 78 -35.44 12.43 28.06
C ALA A 78 -36.89 11.93 27.91
N ALA A 79 -37.70 12.66 27.13
CA ALA A 79 -39.06 12.26 26.78
C ALA A 79 -39.14 11.24 25.63
N GLY A 80 -38.01 10.78 25.08
CA GLY A 80 -37.97 9.83 23.96
C GLY A 80 -38.44 10.39 22.61
N ARG A 81 -38.57 11.72 22.49
CA ARG A 81 -39.00 12.40 21.25
C ARG A 81 -37.85 12.56 20.25
N ILE A 82 -36.62 12.63 20.77
CA ILE A 82 -35.38 12.58 19.99
C ILE A 82 -34.58 11.38 20.46
N ALA A 83 -34.19 10.51 19.53
CA ALA A 83 -33.24 9.44 19.81
C ALA A 83 -31.83 9.99 19.62
N LEU A 84 -31.18 10.43 20.69
CA LEU A 84 -29.77 10.82 20.68
C LEU A 84 -28.98 9.79 21.49
N PRO A 85 -28.05 9.03 20.87
CA PRO A 85 -27.22 8.09 21.60
C PRO A 85 -26.32 8.82 22.62
N ASP A 86 -26.18 8.24 23.82
CA ASP A 86 -25.21 8.69 24.82
C ASP A 86 -23.80 8.19 24.46
N TRP A 87 -23.18 8.88 23.51
CA TRP A 87 -21.85 8.56 23.01
C TRP A 87 -21.18 9.84 22.46
N PRO A 88 -19.86 10.05 22.63
CA PRO A 88 -19.18 11.20 22.02
C PRO A 88 -19.40 11.27 20.52
N GLU A 89 -19.56 12.47 19.97
CA GLU A 89 -19.80 12.74 18.55
C GLU A 89 -21.11 12.14 17.99
N ALA A 90 -22.01 11.67 18.86
CA ALA A 90 -23.33 11.22 18.45
C ALA A 90 -24.22 12.40 18.04
N LEU A 91 -25.11 12.13 17.10
CA LEU A 91 -25.94 13.14 16.49
C LEU A 91 -27.38 12.66 16.30
N ALA A 92 -28.30 13.61 16.27
CA ALA A 92 -29.68 13.38 15.92
C ALA A 92 -30.28 14.55 15.15
N VAL A 93 -31.05 14.24 14.11
CA VAL A 93 -31.89 15.18 13.37
C VAL A 93 -33.31 14.64 13.39
N LYS A 94 -34.26 15.44 13.87
CA LYS A 94 -35.65 14.99 14.06
C LYS A 94 -36.64 16.12 13.81
N ARG A 95 -37.71 15.89 13.04
CA ARG A 95 -38.85 16.80 13.00
C ARG A 95 -39.78 16.52 14.17
N LEU A 96 -40.17 17.59 14.84
CA LEU A 96 -41.09 17.61 15.97
C LEU A 96 -42.24 18.57 15.67
N ARG A 97 -43.36 18.36 16.35
CA ARG A 97 -44.46 19.31 16.43
C ARG A 97 -44.66 19.74 17.87
N GLU A 98 -44.72 21.04 18.10
CA GLU A 98 -45.13 21.65 19.38
C GLU A 98 -46.10 22.79 19.11
N GLY A 99 -47.29 22.72 19.68
CA GLY A 99 -48.36 23.68 19.34
C GLY A 99 -48.66 23.67 17.83
N GLY A 100 -48.61 24.84 17.21
CA GLY A 100 -48.76 25.00 15.75
C GLY A 100 -47.44 25.02 14.98
N ALA A 101 -46.30 24.82 15.64
CA ALA A 101 -44.97 24.91 15.03
C ALA A 101 -44.42 23.54 14.63
N GLU A 102 -43.80 23.49 13.45
CA GLU A 102 -43.00 22.39 12.95
C GLU A 102 -41.52 22.70 13.18
N ILE A 103 -40.84 21.86 13.96
CA ILE A 103 -39.49 22.15 14.44
C ILE A 103 -38.55 21.08 13.89
N LEU A 104 -37.50 21.49 13.20
CA LEU A 104 -36.37 20.62 12.90
C LEU A 104 -35.38 20.72 14.06
N ALA A 105 -35.36 19.70 14.91
CA ALA A 105 -34.44 19.60 16.03
C ALA A 105 -33.14 18.94 15.58
N VAL A 106 -32.02 19.62 15.81
CA VAL A 106 -30.66 19.17 15.47
C VAL A 106 -29.84 19.13 16.75
N ALA A 107 -29.57 17.93 17.24
CA ALA A 107 -28.90 17.70 18.51
C ALA A 107 -27.57 16.98 18.31
N GLY A 108 -26.54 17.45 19.03
CA GLY A 108 -25.33 16.68 19.28
C GLY A 108 -25.25 16.24 20.74
N SER A 109 -24.60 15.11 21.00
CA SER A 109 -24.17 14.75 22.37
C SER A 109 -23.03 15.66 22.86
N ASP A 110 -22.25 16.19 21.92
CA ASP A 110 -21.23 17.21 22.11
C ASP A 110 -21.17 18.16 20.89
N ALA A 111 -20.21 19.10 20.91
CA ALA A 111 -20.03 20.07 19.83
C ALA A 111 -19.64 19.42 18.49
N MET A 112 -18.96 18.27 18.51
CA MET A 112 -18.55 17.54 17.29
C MET A 112 -19.75 16.83 16.66
N GLY A 113 -20.57 16.14 17.45
CA GLY A 113 -21.80 15.52 16.99
C GLY A 113 -22.77 16.54 16.39
N LEU A 114 -22.89 17.71 17.02
CA LEU A 114 -23.69 18.82 16.48
C LEU A 114 -23.12 19.36 15.17
N MET A 115 -21.80 19.57 15.10
CA MET A 115 -21.15 19.98 13.84
C MET A 115 -21.41 18.97 12.73
N TYR A 116 -21.27 17.67 12.98
CA TYR A 116 -21.51 16.63 11.97
C TYR A 116 -22.96 16.60 11.47
N ALA A 117 -23.94 16.84 12.34
CA ALA A 117 -25.34 16.97 11.93
C ALA A 117 -25.54 18.18 11.02
N LEU A 118 -25.00 19.33 11.42
CA LEU A 118 -25.16 20.59 10.67
C LEU A 118 -24.44 20.56 9.32
N LEU A 119 -23.25 19.95 9.24
CA LEU A 119 -22.54 19.74 7.98
C LEU A 119 -23.29 18.79 7.04
N GLU A 120 -23.92 17.73 7.56
CA GLU A 120 -24.78 16.86 6.74
C GLU A 120 -25.97 17.63 6.19
N ILE A 121 -26.65 18.42 7.02
CA ILE A 121 -27.79 19.27 6.61
C ILE A 121 -27.35 20.27 5.55
N ALA A 122 -26.19 20.93 5.71
CA ALA A 122 -25.66 21.86 4.73
C ALA A 122 -25.43 21.17 3.37
N GLU A 123 -24.79 20.00 3.36
CA GLU A 123 -24.60 19.23 2.11
C GLU A 123 -25.94 18.78 1.48
N GLU A 124 -26.93 18.40 2.29
CA GLU A 124 -28.27 18.09 1.78
C GLU A 124 -28.94 19.32 1.14
N ILE A 125 -28.90 20.48 1.79
CA ILE A 125 -29.44 21.74 1.27
C ILE A 125 -28.76 22.14 -0.04
N GLU A 126 -27.43 22.03 -0.11
CA GLU A 126 -26.63 22.35 -1.30
C GLU A 126 -26.96 21.44 -2.49
N ALA A 127 -27.29 20.18 -2.25
CA ALA A 127 -27.60 19.21 -3.29
C ALA A 127 -29.06 19.28 -3.80
N LEU A 128 -29.95 19.94 -3.07
CA LEU A 128 -31.36 20.05 -3.45
C LEU A 128 -31.58 21.02 -4.62
N PRO A 129 -32.54 20.74 -5.52
CA PRO A 129 -33.04 21.74 -6.48
C PRO A 129 -33.42 23.04 -5.76
N ARG A 130 -33.20 24.19 -6.41
CA ARG A 130 -33.33 25.51 -5.77
C ARG A 130 -34.75 25.82 -5.25
N ASP A 131 -35.75 25.24 -5.88
CA ASP A 131 -37.18 25.37 -5.55
C ASP A 131 -37.69 24.28 -4.59
N ALA A 132 -36.87 23.28 -4.26
CA ALA A 132 -37.24 22.24 -3.31
C ALA A 132 -37.38 22.79 -1.89
N ASP A 133 -38.35 22.25 -1.14
CA ASP A 133 -38.53 22.51 0.27
C ASP A 133 -37.45 21.78 1.09
N TRP A 134 -36.38 22.50 1.44
CA TRP A 134 -35.26 21.91 2.17
C TRP A 134 -35.67 21.38 3.55
N PHE A 135 -36.57 22.10 4.24
CA PHE A 135 -36.99 21.77 5.60
C PHE A 135 -37.71 20.40 5.64
N ALA A 136 -38.54 20.14 4.63
CA ALA A 136 -39.19 18.85 4.44
C ALA A 136 -38.22 17.76 3.93
N SER A 137 -37.19 18.14 3.17
CA SER A 137 -36.28 17.21 2.51
C SER A 137 -35.15 16.68 3.39
N VAL A 138 -34.72 17.45 4.41
CA VAL A 138 -33.66 17.01 5.33
C VAL A 138 -34.01 15.65 5.94
N LYS A 139 -33.07 14.70 5.92
CA LYS A 139 -33.31 13.36 6.47
C LYS A 139 -33.26 13.37 8.00
N GLU A 140 -34.20 12.67 8.62
CA GLU A 140 -34.13 12.38 10.05
C GLU A 140 -33.14 11.23 10.27
N VAL A 141 -32.23 11.42 11.20
CA VAL A 141 -31.18 10.45 11.51
C VAL A 141 -30.88 10.43 13.00
N SER A 142 -30.37 9.30 13.47
CA SER A 142 -29.80 9.12 14.80
C SER A 142 -28.56 8.25 14.62
N GLU A 143 -27.39 8.82 14.85
CA GLU A 143 -26.13 8.15 14.54
C GLU A 143 -25.12 8.32 15.67
N LYS A 144 -24.18 7.37 15.74
CA LYS A 144 -22.99 7.44 16.59
C LYS A 144 -21.80 6.83 15.84
N PRO A 145 -20.56 7.23 16.19
CA PRO A 145 -19.38 6.66 15.56
C PRO A 145 -19.19 5.17 15.89
N ALA A 146 -18.84 4.36 14.88
CA ALA A 146 -18.40 2.97 15.00
C ALA A 146 -16.92 2.86 15.40
N ASN A 147 -16.12 3.88 15.07
CA ASN A 147 -14.71 4.00 15.44
C ASN A 147 -14.54 5.31 16.20
N ALA A 148 -14.09 5.28 17.45
CA ALA A 148 -13.89 6.48 18.26
C ALA A 148 -12.74 7.36 17.73
N MET A 149 -11.76 6.77 17.05
CA MET A 149 -10.65 7.47 16.44
C MET A 149 -10.68 7.30 14.91
N ARG A 150 -10.68 8.42 14.20
CA ARG A 150 -10.65 8.49 12.73
C ARG A 150 -9.66 9.59 12.36
N ARG A 151 -8.38 9.21 12.26
CA ARG A 151 -7.27 10.16 12.10
C ARG A 151 -6.67 10.14 10.71
N MET A 152 -6.44 11.33 10.16
CA MET A 152 -5.55 11.50 9.01
C MET A 152 -4.13 11.80 9.48
N ARG A 153 -3.15 11.22 8.79
CA ARG A 153 -1.72 11.45 8.97
C ARG A 153 -1.17 12.13 7.73
N ILE A 154 -0.37 13.17 7.94
CA ILE A 154 0.43 13.83 6.90
C ILE A 154 1.89 13.67 7.28
N MET A 155 2.72 13.30 6.31
CA MET A 155 4.17 13.26 6.47
C MET A 155 4.80 14.30 5.56
N LEU A 156 5.77 15.02 6.10
CA LEU A 156 6.54 16.01 5.36
C LEU A 156 7.85 15.38 4.86
N HIS A 157 8.09 15.43 3.55
CA HIS A 157 9.23 14.81 2.88
C HIS A 157 9.98 15.77 1.95
N HIS A 158 9.37 16.86 1.47
CA HIS A 158 9.93 17.64 0.38
C HIS A 158 9.59 19.13 0.45
N GLU A 159 10.62 19.95 0.61
CA GLU A 159 10.47 21.39 0.88
C GLU A 159 9.69 22.12 -0.22
N ALA A 160 10.11 22.01 -1.48
CA ALA A 160 9.48 22.79 -2.54
C ALA A 160 8.04 22.34 -2.88
N ASN A 161 7.72 21.04 -2.77
CA ASN A 161 6.37 20.51 -2.99
C ASN A 161 5.39 20.91 -1.86
N GLU A 162 5.92 21.27 -0.69
CA GLU A 162 5.13 21.58 0.49
C GLU A 162 5.01 23.09 0.75
N GLU A 163 5.73 23.94 0.02
CA GLU A 163 5.64 25.39 0.14
C GLU A 163 4.19 25.89 -0.06
N ASP A 164 3.50 25.36 -1.06
CA ASP A 164 2.12 25.71 -1.40
C ASP A 164 1.06 25.02 -0.51
N THR A 165 1.47 24.13 0.40
CA THR A 165 0.57 23.41 1.32
C THR A 165 0.93 23.65 2.78
N TYR A 166 2.03 23.11 3.29
CA TYR A 166 2.47 23.20 4.67
C TYR A 166 2.53 24.64 5.20
N LEU A 167 3.10 25.56 4.42
CA LEU A 167 3.22 26.97 4.80
C LEU A 167 2.01 27.83 4.40
N ASN A 168 1.02 27.25 3.72
CA ASN A 168 -0.12 27.99 3.19
C ASN A 168 -1.34 27.88 4.11
N PRO A 169 -1.77 28.96 4.78
CA PRO A 169 -2.92 28.91 5.69
C PRO A 169 -4.25 28.60 4.98
N GLU A 170 -4.42 28.99 3.71
CA GLU A 170 -5.64 28.69 2.95
C GLU A 170 -5.76 27.20 2.63
N TYR A 171 -4.63 26.52 2.39
CA TYR A 171 -4.62 25.07 2.22
C TYR A 171 -5.13 24.38 3.50
N TRP A 172 -4.70 24.83 4.67
CA TRP A 172 -5.14 24.25 5.93
C TRP A 172 -6.60 24.52 6.25
N ASP A 173 -7.13 25.68 5.89
CA ASP A 173 -8.58 25.92 5.99
C ASP A 173 -9.37 24.95 5.12
N TRP A 174 -8.96 24.80 3.85
CA TRP A 174 -9.59 23.86 2.93
C TRP A 174 -9.45 22.39 3.38
N TYR A 175 -8.24 21.97 3.79
CA TYR A 175 -7.96 20.58 4.12
C TYR A 175 -8.68 20.14 5.39
N LEU A 176 -8.69 20.98 6.43
CA LEU A 176 -9.38 20.64 7.68
C LEU A 176 -10.91 20.67 7.50
N ASP A 177 -11.43 21.55 6.64
CA ASP A 177 -12.84 21.53 6.22
C ASP A 177 -13.20 20.20 5.51
N LEU A 178 -12.34 19.73 4.61
CA LEU A 178 -12.47 18.42 3.97
C LEU A 178 -12.51 17.29 5.02
N LEU A 179 -11.66 17.35 6.05
CA LEU A 179 -11.63 16.34 7.11
C LEU A 179 -12.93 16.29 7.92
N VAL A 180 -13.41 17.43 8.42
CA VAL A 180 -14.62 17.45 9.26
C VAL A 180 -15.90 17.14 8.50
N ARG A 181 -16.01 17.56 7.22
CA ARG A 181 -17.12 17.15 6.34
C ARG A 181 -17.19 15.64 6.16
N ASN A 182 -16.02 14.99 6.12
CA ASN A 182 -15.90 13.54 6.06
C ASN A 182 -15.82 12.87 7.44
N ARG A 183 -16.12 13.59 8.52
CA ARG A 183 -16.21 13.10 9.91
C ARG A 183 -14.91 12.50 10.46
N PHE A 184 -13.75 12.93 9.96
CA PHE A 184 -12.49 12.73 10.70
C PHE A 184 -12.50 13.60 11.96
N ASN A 185 -11.82 13.13 13.01
CA ASN A 185 -11.78 13.82 14.31
C ASN A 185 -10.36 14.06 14.84
N ALA A 186 -9.34 13.73 14.05
CA ALA A 186 -7.95 13.96 14.43
C ALA A 186 -7.06 14.16 13.22
N LEU A 187 -5.95 14.87 13.44
CA LEU A 187 -4.84 15.04 12.50
C LEU A 187 -3.52 14.68 13.21
N ASN A 188 -2.66 13.90 12.56
CA ASN A 188 -1.28 13.70 12.95
C ASN A 188 -0.35 14.31 11.89
N LEU A 189 0.40 15.35 12.27
CA LEU A 189 1.43 15.92 11.42
C LEU A 189 2.78 15.35 11.82
N VAL A 190 3.34 14.51 10.96
CA VAL A 190 4.55 13.74 11.22
C VAL A 190 5.76 14.40 10.58
N TYR A 191 6.74 14.70 11.42
CA TYR A 191 8.06 15.17 11.05
C TYR A 191 9.09 14.04 11.15
N SER A 192 10.16 14.19 10.38
CA SER A 192 11.36 13.33 10.45
C SER A 192 11.10 11.84 10.12
N HIS A 193 10.44 11.56 8.99
CA HIS A 193 10.17 10.18 8.53
C HIS A 193 11.30 9.62 7.65
N GLN A 194 12.48 9.35 8.22
CA GLN A 194 13.61 8.70 7.50
C GLN A 194 14.08 9.52 6.27
N THR A 195 13.92 10.84 6.34
CA THR A 195 14.29 11.84 5.34
C THR A 195 15.16 12.91 5.98
N SER A 196 16.09 13.51 5.24
CA SER A 196 16.96 14.58 5.74
C SER A 196 16.22 15.90 6.02
N TYR A 197 15.09 16.11 5.34
CA TYR A 197 14.22 17.24 5.56
C TYR A 197 13.54 17.17 6.94
N MET A 198 13.70 18.26 7.70
CA MET A 198 13.14 18.42 9.05
C MET A 198 13.50 17.31 10.05
N ALA A 199 14.69 16.69 9.92
CA ALA A 199 15.14 15.60 10.80
C ALA A 199 16.42 15.95 11.60
N PRO A 200 16.36 16.07 12.94
CA PRO A 200 15.14 16.21 13.75
C PRO A 200 14.48 17.58 13.53
N MET A 201 13.20 17.70 13.89
CA MET A 201 12.41 18.90 13.58
C MET A 201 12.76 20.13 14.40
N TYR A 202 13.31 19.97 15.61
CA TYR A 202 13.47 21.06 16.57
C TYR A 202 14.22 22.28 16.02
N PRO A 203 15.45 22.15 15.46
CA PRO A 203 16.20 23.29 14.96
C PRO A 203 15.61 23.91 13.68
N TRP A 204 14.58 23.30 13.08
CA TRP A 204 13.83 23.87 11.97
C TRP A 204 12.73 24.84 12.41
N HIS A 205 12.33 24.79 13.68
CA HIS A 205 11.18 25.53 14.23
C HIS A 205 11.58 26.47 15.37
N ILE A 206 12.55 26.08 16.20
CA ILE A 206 12.89 26.83 17.41
C ILE A 206 14.40 26.98 17.58
N VAL A 207 14.78 27.99 18.36
CA VAL A 207 16.11 28.10 18.95
C VAL A 207 16.00 27.54 20.36
N VAL A 208 16.88 26.60 20.73
CA VAL A 208 16.82 25.94 22.04
C VAL A 208 17.78 26.63 23.01
N PRO A 209 17.29 27.22 24.12
CA PRO A 209 18.15 27.88 25.10
C PRO A 209 19.25 26.94 25.62
N GLY A 210 20.49 27.44 25.68
CA GLY A 210 21.67 26.66 26.09
C GLY A 210 22.34 25.87 24.95
N PHE A 211 21.76 25.82 23.75
CA PHE A 211 22.31 25.08 22.60
C PHE A 211 22.45 25.95 21.34
N PRO A 212 23.16 27.10 21.39
CA PRO A 212 23.25 28.03 20.25
C PRO A 212 23.95 27.43 19.02
N ASN A 213 24.76 26.39 19.21
CA ASN A 213 25.50 25.72 18.14
C ASN A 213 24.63 24.70 17.38
N VAL A 214 23.47 24.31 17.90
CA VAL A 214 22.58 23.36 17.23
C VAL A 214 21.67 24.10 16.25
N ASN A 215 21.94 23.97 14.96
CA ASN A 215 21.26 24.74 13.92
C ASN A 215 21.13 23.95 12.61
N VAL A 216 20.28 24.41 11.70
CA VAL A 216 20.13 23.82 10.36
C VAL A 216 20.97 24.62 9.37
N LYS A 217 21.83 23.93 8.63
CA LYS A 217 22.68 24.54 7.61
C LYS A 217 21.86 25.32 6.59
N GLY A 218 22.12 26.62 6.49
CA GLY A 218 21.48 27.51 5.51
C GLY A 218 20.04 27.93 5.84
N LEU A 219 19.50 27.57 7.01
CA LEU A 219 18.16 28.00 7.42
C LEU A 219 18.19 29.42 7.98
N SER A 220 17.44 30.33 7.36
CA SER A 220 17.29 31.70 7.88
C SER A 220 16.37 31.75 9.10
N GLU A 221 16.49 32.80 9.90
CA GLU A 221 15.62 33.00 11.05
C GLU A 221 14.17 33.27 10.62
N GLU A 222 13.97 34.01 9.52
CA GLU A 222 12.63 34.24 8.94
C GLU A 222 11.98 32.92 8.51
N ARG A 223 12.75 31.99 7.93
CA ARG A 223 12.25 30.66 7.57
C ARG A 223 11.88 29.84 8.80
N ARG A 224 12.72 29.85 9.84
CA ARG A 224 12.44 29.19 11.13
C ARG A 224 11.14 29.71 11.74
N GLN A 225 10.95 31.02 11.77
CA GLN A 225 9.73 31.66 12.27
C GLN A 225 8.50 31.30 11.44
N ARG A 226 8.61 31.23 10.11
CA ARG A 226 7.52 30.76 9.23
C ARG A 226 7.13 29.31 9.52
N ASN A 227 8.10 28.42 9.73
CA ASN A 227 7.83 27.02 10.09
C ASN A 227 7.07 26.91 11.42
N LEU A 228 7.54 27.63 12.45
CA LEU A 228 6.88 27.67 13.75
C LEU A 228 5.47 28.25 13.66
N ALA A 229 5.30 29.37 12.95
CA ALA A 229 4.00 30.01 12.77
C ALA A 229 3.02 29.10 12.01
N ALA A 230 3.49 28.33 11.02
CA ALA A 230 2.69 27.31 10.35
C ALA A 230 2.24 26.23 11.33
N LEU A 231 3.17 25.64 12.11
CA LEU A 231 2.84 24.62 13.11
C LEU A 231 1.81 25.12 14.15
N GLN A 232 2.02 26.33 14.68
CA GLN A 232 1.08 26.97 15.60
C GLN A 232 -0.29 27.22 14.95
N GLY A 233 -0.31 27.69 13.70
CA GLY A 233 -1.52 27.96 12.94
C GLY A 233 -2.33 26.68 12.69
N ILE A 234 -1.66 25.59 12.31
CA ILE A 234 -2.29 24.28 12.07
C ILE A 234 -2.92 23.75 13.35
N ALA A 235 -2.19 23.80 14.47
CA ALA A 235 -2.69 23.33 15.76
C ALA A 235 -3.94 24.10 16.21
N ARG A 236 -3.93 25.44 16.09
CA ARG A 236 -5.12 26.28 16.39
C ARG A 236 -6.30 25.95 15.47
N LYS A 237 -6.08 25.87 14.16
CA LYS A 237 -7.14 25.56 13.18
C LYS A 237 -7.76 24.18 13.38
N CYS A 238 -6.98 23.21 13.88
CA CYS A 238 -7.50 21.91 14.30
C CYS A 238 -8.45 22.07 15.49
N GLN A 239 -8.06 22.80 16.53
CA GLN A 239 -8.92 23.06 17.71
C GLN A 239 -10.21 23.80 17.34
N GLU A 240 -10.14 24.80 16.48
CA GLU A 240 -11.32 25.56 15.98
C GLU A 240 -12.37 24.64 15.33
N ARG A 241 -11.93 23.53 14.74
CA ARG A 241 -12.75 22.50 14.08
C ARG A 241 -12.97 21.24 14.92
N GLY A 242 -12.45 21.23 16.15
CA GLY A 242 -12.57 20.11 17.09
C GLY A 242 -11.79 18.85 16.68
N LEU A 243 -10.73 19.01 15.89
CA LEU A 243 -9.80 17.94 15.53
C LEU A 243 -8.71 17.80 16.61
N GLU A 244 -8.49 16.59 17.14
CA GLU A 244 -7.35 16.29 18.01
C GLU A 244 -6.05 16.44 17.19
N PHE A 245 -5.20 17.41 17.55
CA PHE A 245 -3.90 17.61 16.89
C PHE A 245 -2.80 16.79 17.57
N THR A 246 -2.24 15.85 16.83
CA THR A 246 -1.08 15.04 17.21
C THR A 246 0.17 15.54 16.50
N LEU A 247 1.23 15.80 17.26
CA LEU A 247 2.56 16.10 16.74
C LEU A 247 3.38 14.79 16.66
N GLY A 248 3.61 14.29 15.46
CA GLY A 248 4.41 13.09 15.23
C GLY A 248 5.88 13.42 15.04
N ILE A 249 6.77 12.81 15.83
CA ILE A 249 8.22 13.03 15.73
C ILE A 249 8.92 11.67 15.60
N TRP A 250 9.20 11.29 14.36
CA TRP A 250 9.59 9.91 14.05
C TRP A 250 11.11 9.68 13.97
N GLN A 251 11.91 10.75 13.97
CA GLN A 251 13.35 10.75 14.25
C GLN A 251 13.64 11.82 15.31
N GLN A 252 14.30 11.39 16.39
CA GLN A 252 14.79 12.26 17.45
C GLN A 252 16.23 12.71 17.15
N LEU A 253 16.98 11.89 16.41
CA LEU A 253 18.35 12.16 15.97
C LEU A 253 18.49 11.82 14.48
N PRO A 254 19.38 12.51 13.74
CA PRO A 254 19.66 12.16 12.35
C PRO A 254 20.34 10.79 12.26
N TRP A 255 20.24 10.12 11.10
CA TRP A 255 21.00 8.89 10.87
C TRP A 255 22.45 9.22 10.48
N MET A 256 23.28 9.44 11.49
CA MET A 256 24.73 9.55 11.31
C MET A 256 25.44 8.39 12.00
N GLU A 257 26.65 8.09 11.52
CA GLU A 257 27.47 6.99 12.02
C GLU A 257 27.66 7.04 13.54
N ALA A 258 27.87 8.25 14.09
CA ALA A 258 28.02 8.47 15.53
C ALA A 258 26.78 8.10 16.37
N PHE A 259 25.59 8.06 15.78
CA PHE A 259 24.36 7.65 16.48
C PHE A 259 23.99 6.21 16.18
N VAL A 260 23.80 5.85 14.90
CA VAL A 260 23.19 4.56 14.51
C VAL A 260 24.11 3.67 13.68
N GLY A 261 25.39 4.00 13.59
CA GLY A 261 26.38 3.30 12.76
C GLY A 261 26.14 3.52 11.26
N THR A 262 26.66 2.62 10.43
CA THR A 262 26.50 2.66 8.96
C THR A 262 25.09 2.22 8.57
N ARG A 263 24.13 3.15 8.65
CA ARG A 263 22.73 2.90 8.29
C ARG A 263 22.21 3.93 7.29
N GLU A 264 22.26 3.55 6.02
CA GLU A 264 21.77 4.32 4.86
C GLU A 264 22.39 5.73 4.74
N ASP A 265 22.83 6.12 3.54
CA ASP A 265 23.47 7.43 3.34
C ASP A 265 22.40 8.55 3.31
N GLN A 266 21.98 9.01 4.49
CA GLN A 266 21.09 10.15 4.65
C GLN A 266 21.91 11.44 4.82
N PRO A 267 21.74 12.48 3.99
CA PRO A 267 22.36 13.77 4.24
C PRO A 267 21.94 14.36 5.61
N VAL A 268 22.88 14.89 6.38
CA VAL A 268 22.61 15.53 7.67
C VAL A 268 22.71 17.03 7.53
N TYR A 269 21.61 17.74 7.80
CA TYR A 269 21.54 19.21 7.74
C TYR A 269 21.60 19.89 9.09
N VAL A 270 21.38 19.14 10.17
CA VAL A 270 21.49 19.67 11.53
C VAL A 270 22.94 19.57 11.99
N GLU A 271 23.54 20.71 12.27
CA GLU A 271 24.90 20.84 12.80
C GLU A 271 24.87 20.99 14.32
N GLY A 272 25.98 20.67 15.00
CA GLY A 272 26.15 20.86 16.45
C GLY A 272 25.50 19.81 17.35
N LEU A 273 24.77 18.83 16.80
CA LEU A 273 24.30 17.65 17.54
C LEU A 273 25.37 16.56 17.58
N ALA A 274 25.64 16.02 18.77
CA ALA A 274 26.59 14.93 19.00
C ALA A 274 26.11 14.02 20.15
N PRO A 275 26.62 12.79 20.28
CA PRO A 275 26.23 11.86 21.36
C PRO A 275 26.30 12.47 22.76
N GLU A 276 27.24 13.38 23.01
CA GLU A 276 27.49 14.00 24.30
C GLU A 276 26.41 15.00 24.71
N ASN A 277 25.79 15.69 23.75
CA ASN A 277 24.78 16.73 24.02
C ASN A 277 23.35 16.33 23.61
N ALA A 278 23.18 15.28 22.81
CA ALA A 278 21.91 14.87 22.22
C ALA A 278 20.78 14.69 23.24
N ARG A 279 21.08 14.06 24.38
CA ARG A 279 20.08 13.79 25.42
C ARG A 279 19.54 15.08 26.05
N GLU A 280 20.44 15.98 26.44
CA GLU A 280 20.06 17.26 27.06
C GLU A 280 19.35 18.17 26.05
N TYR A 281 19.84 18.17 24.80
CA TYR A 281 19.20 18.90 23.71
C TYR A 281 17.77 18.42 23.46
N VAL A 282 17.53 17.11 23.24
CA VAL A 282 16.19 16.60 22.92
C VAL A 282 15.19 16.88 24.04
N TYR A 283 15.60 16.74 25.30
CA TYR A 283 14.77 17.12 26.45
C TYR A 283 14.40 18.62 26.43
N ALA A 284 15.39 19.50 26.31
CA ALA A 284 15.18 20.94 26.31
C ALA A 284 14.35 21.39 25.10
N ALA A 285 14.64 20.82 23.93
CA ALA A 285 13.97 21.14 22.68
C ALA A 285 12.50 20.71 22.66
N MET A 286 12.18 19.51 23.16
CA MET A 286 10.79 19.06 23.29
C MET A 286 10.01 19.97 24.24
N LYS A 287 10.60 20.31 25.39
CA LYS A 287 9.96 21.18 26.39
C LYS A 287 9.69 22.57 25.82
N GLU A 288 10.67 23.17 25.16
CA GLU A 288 10.53 24.47 24.50
C GLU A 288 9.49 24.44 23.39
N LEU A 289 9.50 23.39 22.55
CA LEU A 289 8.55 23.25 21.45
C LEU A 289 7.09 23.15 21.96
N LEU A 290 6.83 22.33 22.97
CA LEU A 290 5.49 22.17 23.54
C LEU A 290 5.00 23.45 24.21
N ALA A 291 5.90 24.22 24.85
CA ALA A 291 5.56 25.54 25.41
C ALA A 291 5.17 26.55 24.32
N GLN A 292 5.85 26.52 23.16
CA GLN A 292 5.55 27.42 22.04
C GLN A 292 4.37 26.97 21.18
N VAL A 293 3.89 25.73 21.32
CA VAL A 293 2.76 25.18 20.55
C VAL A 293 1.72 24.55 21.49
N PRO A 294 0.99 25.35 22.30
CA PRO A 294 0.04 24.85 23.29
C PRO A 294 -1.17 24.12 22.68
N GLY A 295 -1.34 24.17 21.34
CA GLY A 295 -2.39 23.47 20.63
C GLY A 295 -2.13 21.97 20.42
N VAL A 296 -0.96 21.45 20.80
CA VAL A 296 -0.63 20.02 20.72
C VAL A 296 -1.38 19.26 21.81
N ALA A 297 -2.34 18.41 21.41
CA ALA A 297 -3.05 17.54 22.35
C ALA A 297 -2.22 16.27 22.67
N ARG A 298 -1.39 15.83 21.72
CA ARG A 298 -0.64 14.60 21.82
C ARG A 298 0.68 14.64 21.07
N VAL A 299 1.70 13.95 21.59
CA VAL A 299 2.94 13.65 20.85
C VAL A 299 2.97 12.17 20.51
N GLN A 300 3.26 11.85 19.25
CA GLN A 300 3.51 10.49 18.79
C GLN A 300 5.00 10.27 18.53
N LEU A 301 5.57 9.24 19.16
CA LEU A 301 6.97 8.87 19.02
C LEU A 301 7.12 7.52 18.33
N ARG A 302 8.00 7.46 17.33
CA ARG A 302 8.54 6.19 16.82
C ARG A 302 9.73 5.80 17.69
N CYS A 303 9.73 4.57 18.20
CA CYS A 303 10.71 4.11 19.20
C CYS A 303 11.62 2.98 18.75
N ASN A 304 11.55 2.52 17.49
CA ASN A 304 12.53 1.60 16.91
C ASN A 304 13.79 2.35 16.45
N ASP A 305 14.79 1.62 15.98
CA ASP A 305 16.09 2.18 15.58
C ASP A 305 15.99 3.21 14.42
N GLU A 306 14.87 3.23 13.70
CA GLU A 306 14.63 4.24 12.66
C GLU A 306 14.46 5.65 13.26
N SER A 307 14.29 5.77 14.57
CA SER A 307 14.21 7.07 15.27
C SER A 307 15.55 7.80 15.40
N GLY A 308 16.65 7.16 14.99
CA GLY A 308 18.00 7.65 15.24
C GLY A 308 18.52 7.33 16.64
N ILE A 309 17.73 6.65 17.48
CA ILE A 309 18.15 6.22 18.82
C ILE A 309 18.55 4.74 18.79
N PRO A 310 19.79 4.39 19.19
CA PRO A 310 20.25 3.01 19.27
C PRO A 310 19.37 2.12 20.13
N TYR A 311 19.16 0.88 19.67
CA TYR A 311 18.30 -0.10 20.32
C TYR A 311 18.59 -0.22 21.81
N ASP A 312 19.84 -0.41 22.19
CA ASP A 312 20.30 -0.66 23.56
C ASP A 312 19.99 0.48 24.53
N ILE A 313 19.95 1.74 24.06
CA ILE A 313 19.69 2.91 24.93
C ILE A 313 18.26 3.44 24.86
N GLN A 314 17.42 2.97 23.92
CA GLN A 314 16.08 3.53 23.64
C GLN A 314 15.26 3.84 24.90
N THR A 315 15.06 2.86 25.78
CA THR A 315 14.23 3.02 26.98
C THR A 315 14.73 4.16 27.86
N ARG A 316 16.03 4.17 28.18
CA ARG A 316 16.64 5.22 29.01
C ARG A 316 16.58 6.56 28.31
N PHE A 317 16.88 6.60 27.01
CA PHE A 317 16.87 7.83 26.23
C PHE A 317 15.48 8.48 26.25
N TYR A 318 14.43 7.74 25.86
CA TYR A 318 13.07 8.28 25.84
C TYR A 318 12.57 8.70 27.22
N ARG A 319 12.79 7.85 28.24
CA ARG A 319 12.38 8.14 29.62
C ARG A 319 13.03 9.43 30.14
N ASP A 320 14.34 9.58 29.96
CA ASP A 320 15.09 10.70 30.50
C ASP A 320 14.92 11.99 29.65
N THR A 321 14.29 11.91 28.46
CA THR A 321 14.11 13.02 27.51
C THR A 321 12.65 13.29 27.13
N ALA A 322 12.18 12.75 26.00
CA ALA A 322 10.89 13.06 25.41
C ALA A 322 9.72 12.74 26.36
N LEU A 323 9.73 11.58 27.04
CA LEU A 323 8.66 11.21 27.97
C LEU A 323 8.60 12.17 29.16
N ARG A 324 9.77 12.50 29.72
CA ARG A 324 9.88 13.48 30.80
C ARG A 324 9.41 14.87 30.35
N ALA A 325 9.82 15.34 29.18
CA ALA A 325 9.40 16.64 28.66
C ALA A 325 7.89 16.73 28.44
N ILE A 326 7.25 15.63 27.98
CA ILE A 326 5.80 15.52 27.84
C ILE A 326 5.13 15.51 29.23
N ALA A 327 5.67 14.78 30.20
CA ALA A 327 5.16 14.75 31.57
C ALA A 327 5.16 16.12 32.26
N GLU A 328 6.17 16.95 31.93
CA GLU A 328 6.34 18.30 32.47
C GLU A 328 5.61 19.39 31.65
N ALA A 329 4.91 19.02 30.56
CA ALA A 329 4.27 19.98 29.66
C ALA A 329 3.06 20.67 30.31
N SER A 330 2.90 21.95 30.01
CA SER A 330 1.73 22.74 30.37
C SER A 330 1.28 23.57 29.15
N PRO A 331 0.06 23.36 28.63
CA PRO A 331 -0.98 22.45 29.13
C PRO A 331 -0.60 20.96 29.02
N PRO A 332 -1.32 20.04 29.71
CA PRO A 332 -1.03 18.61 29.66
C PRO A 332 -1.09 18.04 28.24
N VAL A 333 -0.07 17.25 27.88
CA VAL A 333 0.06 16.60 26.57
C VAL A 333 0.06 15.09 26.76
N GLN A 334 -0.70 14.37 25.94
CA GLN A 334 -0.74 12.91 26.00
C GLN A 334 0.29 12.26 25.05
N LEU A 335 0.50 10.96 25.21
CA LEU A 335 1.52 10.22 24.47
C LEU A 335 0.94 9.13 23.58
N GLU A 336 1.58 8.94 22.43
CA GLU A 336 1.48 7.76 21.60
C GLU A 336 2.86 7.15 21.32
N LEU A 337 2.94 5.82 21.43
CA LEU A 337 4.15 5.07 21.12
C LEU A 337 3.93 4.10 19.96
N ARG A 338 4.82 4.17 18.98
CA ARG A 338 4.92 3.25 17.84
C ARG A 338 6.17 2.38 17.98
N LEU A 339 6.00 1.07 17.83
CA LEU A 339 7.10 0.08 17.82
C LEU A 339 8.02 0.18 19.05
N ALA A 340 7.47 0.53 20.21
CA ALA A 340 8.22 0.66 21.46
C ALA A 340 8.46 -0.70 22.15
N LYS A 341 9.55 -0.77 22.92
CA LYS A 341 9.83 -1.87 23.86
C LYS A 341 8.85 -1.84 25.03
N GLU A 342 8.55 -3.01 25.62
CA GLU A 342 7.67 -3.06 26.79
C GLU A 342 8.20 -2.19 27.95
N THR A 343 9.51 -2.16 28.18
CA THR A 343 10.12 -1.30 29.21
C THR A 343 9.90 0.20 28.96
N THR A 344 9.80 0.63 27.70
CA THR A 344 9.51 2.04 27.35
C THR A 344 8.02 2.32 27.56
N ILE A 345 7.16 1.35 27.24
CA ILE A 345 5.72 1.40 27.49
C ILE A 345 5.45 1.48 29.00
N GLU A 346 6.14 0.68 29.81
CA GLU A 346 6.05 0.71 31.28
C GLU A 346 6.48 2.07 31.85
N ALA A 347 7.61 2.62 31.40
CA ALA A 347 8.05 3.96 31.82
C ALA A 347 7.00 5.05 31.50
N ALA A 348 6.35 4.96 30.34
CA ALA A 348 5.27 5.88 29.98
C ALA A 348 4.01 5.71 30.84
N ARG A 349 3.70 4.48 31.28
CA ARG A 349 2.59 4.21 32.21
C ARG A 349 2.88 4.75 33.61
N GLU A 350 4.09 4.57 34.10
CA GLU A 350 4.53 5.09 35.41
C GLU A 350 4.45 6.62 35.50
N MET A 351 4.57 7.31 34.36
CA MET A 351 4.44 8.76 34.23
C MET A 351 3.01 9.25 33.94
N ASP A 352 2.01 8.35 33.86
CA ASP A 352 0.59 8.65 33.58
C ASP A 352 0.34 9.50 32.31
N LEU A 353 1.06 9.18 31.22
CA LEU A 353 1.06 10.01 29.99
C LEU A 353 -0.16 9.82 29.07
N GLY A 354 -1.27 9.28 29.55
CA GLY A 354 -2.46 9.01 28.71
C GLY A 354 -2.14 8.15 27.47
N LEU A 355 -1.30 7.13 27.66
CA LEU A 355 -0.66 6.36 26.59
C LEU A 355 -1.64 5.61 25.67
N ARG A 356 -1.53 5.85 24.36
CA ARG A 356 -2.09 4.97 23.31
C ARG A 356 -0.96 4.27 22.52
N LEU A 357 -1.27 3.11 21.96
CA LEU A 357 -0.33 2.32 21.17
C LEU A 357 -0.84 2.11 19.74
N SER A 358 0.07 2.04 18.79
CA SER A 358 -0.26 1.77 17.40
C SER A 358 0.15 0.37 16.94
N THR A 359 -0.61 -0.18 16.00
CA THR A 359 -0.34 -1.44 15.32
C THR A 359 -0.68 -1.32 13.84
N LYS A 360 0.05 -2.00 12.96
CA LYS A 360 -0.23 -1.93 11.52
C LYS A 360 -1.40 -2.85 11.17
N PHE A 361 -2.33 -2.33 10.36
CA PHE A 361 -3.53 -3.05 9.93
C PHE A 361 -3.22 -4.09 8.83
N TYR A 362 -2.52 -3.64 7.78
CA TYR A 362 -2.18 -4.44 6.59
C TYR A 362 -0.68 -4.33 6.26
N GLY A 363 0.17 -4.44 7.29
CA GLY A 363 1.58 -4.11 7.16
C GLY A 363 1.78 -2.66 6.74
N GLU A 364 2.64 -2.43 5.76
CA GLU A 364 2.96 -1.08 5.27
C GLU A 364 2.08 -0.62 4.11
N PHE A 365 0.89 -1.20 3.95
CA PHE A 365 -0.05 -0.87 2.86
C PHE A 365 -1.48 -0.62 3.34
N MET A 366 -2.30 -0.12 2.43
CA MET A 366 -3.75 -0.33 2.41
C MET A 366 -4.04 -1.53 1.50
N GLY A 367 -4.47 -2.63 2.11
CA GLY A 367 -4.77 -3.88 1.42
C GLY A 367 -6.27 -4.10 1.20
N GLN A 368 -6.77 -5.26 1.64
CA GLN A 368 -8.20 -5.58 1.62
C GLN A 368 -8.94 -4.94 2.81
N PRO A 369 -10.29 -4.80 2.77
CA PRO A 369 -11.06 -4.14 3.82
C PRO A 369 -11.24 -5.00 5.10
N TYR A 370 -10.31 -5.92 5.36
CA TYR A 370 -10.29 -6.81 6.51
C TYR A 370 -8.84 -7.02 6.97
N THR A 371 -8.63 -7.53 8.18
CA THR A 371 -7.29 -7.85 8.68
C THR A 371 -6.75 -9.14 8.04
N PRO A 372 -5.51 -9.18 7.51
CA PRO A 372 -4.94 -10.35 6.82
C PRO A 372 -5.07 -11.64 7.63
N LEU A 373 -5.43 -12.80 7.06
CA LEU A 373 -5.55 -14.04 7.86
C LEU A 373 -4.23 -14.41 8.56
N GLU A 374 -3.12 -14.25 7.85
CA GLU A 374 -1.78 -14.30 8.43
C GLU A 374 -0.94 -13.21 7.77
N ALA A 375 -0.45 -12.23 8.54
CA ALA A 375 0.25 -11.10 7.97
C ALA A 375 1.68 -11.50 7.62
N ASN A 376 2.12 -11.15 6.42
CA ASN A 376 3.51 -11.35 6.01
C ASN A 376 4.37 -10.15 6.45
N THR A 377 4.51 -9.92 7.76
CA THR A 377 5.01 -8.63 8.29
C THR A 377 5.95 -8.75 9.49
N ARG A 378 6.71 -9.85 9.62
CA ARG A 378 7.79 -9.99 10.63
C ARG A 378 7.36 -9.64 12.07
N GLY A 379 6.12 -9.95 12.43
CA GLY A 379 5.62 -9.74 13.79
C GLY A 379 5.33 -8.32 14.25
N TYR A 380 5.38 -7.34 13.35
CA TYR A 380 5.05 -5.96 13.71
C TYR A 380 3.61 -5.54 13.38
N SER A 381 2.77 -6.44 12.86
CA SER A 381 1.36 -6.19 12.56
C SER A 381 0.43 -6.70 13.67
N TYR A 382 -0.86 -6.57 13.41
CA TYR A 382 -1.94 -6.95 14.31
C TYR A 382 -1.86 -8.41 14.82
N ASP A 383 -1.39 -9.36 14.01
CA ASP A 383 -1.41 -10.79 14.31
C ASP A 383 -0.55 -11.20 15.52
N GLU A 384 0.59 -10.56 15.77
CA GLU A 384 1.43 -10.85 16.95
C GLU A 384 1.11 -9.98 18.18
N LYS A 385 0.49 -8.81 17.99
CA LYS A 385 0.28 -7.81 19.06
C LYS A 385 -1.11 -7.81 19.71
N PHE A 386 -2.09 -8.53 19.16
CA PHE A 386 -3.44 -8.63 19.74
C PHE A 386 -3.54 -9.71 20.84
N ARG A 387 -2.67 -9.67 21.85
CA ARG A 387 -2.86 -10.44 23.10
C ARG A 387 -3.86 -9.71 23.99
N ARG A 388 -5.13 -10.10 23.93
CA ARG A 388 -6.23 -9.46 24.65
C ARG A 388 -6.28 -9.89 26.13
N PRO A 389 -6.84 -9.04 27.02
CA PRO A 389 -7.28 -7.66 26.80
C PRO A 389 -6.10 -6.67 26.70
N PHE A 390 -6.28 -5.57 25.96
CA PHE A 390 -5.25 -4.54 25.87
C PHE A 390 -5.12 -3.78 27.18
N LYS A 391 -3.87 -3.59 27.64
CA LYS A 391 -3.56 -2.74 28.80
C LYS A 391 -3.68 -1.24 28.52
N ASN A 392 -3.67 -0.85 27.25
CA ASN A 392 -3.77 0.54 26.77
C ASN A 392 -4.70 0.59 25.55
N PRO A 393 -5.34 1.73 25.23
CA PRO A 393 -6.01 1.90 23.96
C PRO A 393 -5.05 1.65 22.79
N VAL A 394 -5.49 0.85 21.82
CA VAL A 394 -4.75 0.51 20.60
C VAL A 394 -5.52 1.04 19.40
N PHE A 395 -4.84 1.60 18.41
CA PHE A 395 -5.42 1.96 17.11
C PHE A 395 -4.63 1.34 15.96
N ASN A 396 -5.32 1.16 14.83
CA ASN A 396 -4.77 0.55 13.62
C ASN A 396 -4.19 1.63 12.69
N GLU A 397 -2.93 1.49 12.29
CA GLU A 397 -2.33 2.28 11.22
C GLU A 397 -2.59 1.61 9.86
N VAL A 398 -3.25 2.34 8.96
CA VAL A 398 -3.49 1.95 7.57
C VAL A 398 -2.59 2.78 6.67
N TRP A 399 -1.57 2.13 6.10
CA TRP A 399 -0.49 2.78 5.38
C TRP A 399 -0.82 2.91 3.90
N VAL A 400 -1.73 3.82 3.57
CA VAL A 400 -1.96 4.23 2.17
C VAL A 400 -0.67 4.68 1.53
N LEU A 401 0.26 5.26 2.27
CA LEU A 401 1.60 5.61 1.84
C LEU A 401 2.41 4.41 1.35
N GLY A 402 1.99 3.15 1.45
CA GLY A 402 2.65 2.04 0.76
C GLY A 402 2.00 1.70 -0.59
N SER A 403 0.79 2.17 -0.82
CA SER A 403 -0.15 1.79 -1.90
C SER A 403 -0.77 3.04 -2.53
N HIS A 404 -1.69 2.92 -3.49
CA HIS A 404 -2.54 4.05 -3.98
C HIS A 404 -1.84 5.44 -4.03
N ARG A 405 -0.68 5.51 -4.69
CA ARG A 405 0.23 6.67 -4.58
C ARG A 405 -0.25 7.81 -5.44
N VAL A 406 -0.64 7.48 -6.68
CA VAL A 406 -0.98 8.43 -7.74
C VAL A 406 -2.34 8.14 -8.32
N PHE A 407 -2.77 6.89 -8.46
CA PHE A 407 -4.06 6.62 -9.08
C PHE A 407 -5.23 6.91 -8.12
N LEU A 408 -6.36 7.32 -8.70
CA LEU A 408 -7.60 7.57 -7.98
C LEU A 408 -8.09 6.31 -7.27
N TRP A 409 -8.66 6.54 -6.08
CA TRP A 409 -9.24 5.49 -5.26
C TRP A 409 -10.41 6.03 -4.44
N GLY A 410 -11.42 5.20 -4.23
CA GLY A 410 -12.59 5.45 -3.40
C GLY A 410 -13.65 4.39 -3.63
N SER A 411 -14.14 3.75 -2.57
CA SER A 411 -15.18 2.71 -2.68
C SER A 411 -16.13 2.72 -1.49
N GLU A 412 -17.43 2.69 -1.77
CA GLU A 412 -18.49 2.47 -0.80
C GLU A 412 -18.35 1.09 -0.13
N ASP A 413 -18.22 0.01 -0.90
CA ASP A 413 -18.13 -1.35 -0.33
C ASP A 413 -16.91 -1.49 0.59
N TYR A 414 -15.74 -1.02 0.10
CA TYR A 414 -14.53 -1.03 0.90
C TYR A 414 -14.72 -0.23 2.19
N GLY A 415 -15.20 1.01 2.09
CA GLY A 415 -15.35 1.91 3.23
C GLY A 415 -16.26 1.31 4.30
N ARG A 416 -17.39 0.72 3.90
CA ARG A 416 -18.33 0.05 4.83
C ARG A 416 -17.68 -1.13 5.54
N ARG A 417 -17.02 -2.02 4.79
CA ARG A 417 -16.37 -3.21 5.37
C ARG A 417 -15.21 -2.81 6.27
N PHE A 418 -14.34 -1.93 5.79
CA PHE A 418 -13.22 -1.40 6.56
C PHE A 418 -13.69 -0.70 7.84
N GLY A 419 -14.73 0.14 7.78
CA GLY A 419 -15.30 0.81 8.94
C GLY A 419 -15.75 -0.15 10.05
N ARG A 420 -16.21 -1.36 9.71
CA ARG A 420 -16.51 -2.41 10.69
C ARG A 420 -15.26 -3.11 11.22
N PHE A 421 -14.25 -3.32 10.38
CA PHE A 421 -13.01 -4.00 10.75
C PHE A 421 -11.97 -3.11 11.43
N ALA A 422 -12.06 -1.79 11.30
CA ALA A 422 -11.07 -0.87 11.85
C ALA A 422 -11.02 -0.88 13.39
N SER A 423 -12.11 -1.27 14.05
CA SER A 423 -12.18 -1.51 15.51
C SER A 423 -12.12 -3.00 15.88
N TYR A 424 -11.91 -3.89 14.89
CA TYR A 424 -11.69 -5.31 15.16
C TYR A 424 -10.57 -5.48 16.17
N GLY A 425 -10.70 -6.49 17.04
CA GLY A 425 -9.68 -6.68 18.06
C GLY A 425 -9.85 -5.85 19.34
N GLY A 426 -10.82 -4.92 19.38
CA GLY A 426 -10.96 -3.95 20.47
C GLY A 426 -10.11 -2.69 20.27
N ALA A 427 -9.66 -2.43 19.05
CA ALA A 427 -9.00 -1.18 18.70
C ALA A 427 -10.00 -0.01 18.74
N ILE A 428 -9.54 1.18 19.11
CA ILE A 428 -10.39 2.38 19.22
C ILE A 428 -10.74 2.99 17.85
N GLY A 429 -10.11 2.52 16.78
CA GLY A 429 -10.28 3.00 15.42
C GLY A 429 -8.96 2.97 14.66
N PHE A 430 -8.75 3.99 13.82
CA PHE A 430 -7.64 3.99 12.87
C PHE A 430 -6.98 5.35 12.67
N GLU A 431 -5.73 5.28 12.24
CA GLU A 431 -4.98 6.34 11.58
C GLU A 431 -4.68 5.90 10.14
N THR A 432 -4.85 6.79 9.17
CA THR A 432 -4.46 6.55 7.79
C THR A 432 -3.85 7.79 7.15
N ASP A 433 -3.25 7.64 5.98
CA ASP A 433 -2.71 8.74 5.16
C ASP A 433 -3.49 8.84 3.86
N GLY A 434 -3.44 10.01 3.22
CA GLY A 434 -4.04 10.17 1.89
C GLY A 434 -3.12 9.62 0.81
N PRO A 435 -3.61 9.44 -0.43
CA PRO A 435 -2.75 9.39 -1.61
C PRO A 435 -1.76 10.55 -1.60
N LEU A 436 -0.61 10.40 -2.29
CA LEU A 436 0.53 11.31 -2.24
C LEU A 436 1.32 11.41 -0.93
N ALA A 437 1.00 10.65 0.12
CA ALA A 437 1.70 10.75 1.42
C ALA A 437 3.22 10.42 1.40
N GLN A 438 3.76 10.03 0.25
CA GLN A 438 5.17 9.74 0.00
C GLN A 438 5.77 10.59 -1.13
N LYS A 439 5.04 11.60 -1.59
CA LYS A 439 5.48 12.48 -2.67
C LYS A 439 6.77 13.21 -2.26
N GLY A 440 7.82 13.04 -3.05
CA GLY A 440 9.11 13.69 -2.81
C GLY A 440 9.99 13.00 -1.76
N TYR A 441 9.63 11.80 -1.32
CA TYR A 441 10.43 11.03 -0.38
C TYR A 441 11.89 10.86 -0.84
N ARG A 442 12.84 11.15 0.06
CA ARG A 442 14.32 11.11 -0.17
C ARG A 442 14.85 12.02 -1.28
N ASP A 443 14.05 12.94 -1.80
CA ASP A 443 14.50 13.97 -2.73
C ASP A 443 14.08 15.38 -2.27
N PRO A 444 14.45 15.81 -1.05
CA PRO A 444 13.76 16.92 -0.40
C PRO A 444 13.97 18.32 -1.02
N TYR A 445 14.97 18.49 -1.89
CA TYR A 445 15.40 19.79 -2.39
C TYR A 445 15.32 19.92 -3.91
N SER A 446 14.77 18.93 -4.60
CA SER A 446 14.49 19.08 -6.03
C SER A 446 13.43 20.17 -6.26
N PRO A 447 13.35 20.76 -7.46
CA PRO A 447 12.29 21.70 -7.79
C PRO A 447 10.91 21.07 -7.60
N ALA A 448 9.92 21.92 -7.25
CA ALA A 448 8.55 21.46 -7.11
C ALA A 448 8.02 20.86 -8.42
N TRP A 449 7.20 19.82 -8.29
CA TRP A 449 6.54 19.17 -9.42
C TRP A 449 5.10 18.82 -9.07
N ARG A 450 4.26 18.72 -10.09
CA ARG A 450 2.82 18.41 -9.98
C ARG A 450 2.56 16.97 -10.43
N ILE A 451 1.42 16.37 -10.09
CA ILE A 451 1.06 15.02 -10.54
C ILE A 451 1.02 14.97 -12.07
N PHE A 452 0.26 15.89 -12.68
CA PHE A 452 0.15 15.95 -14.14
C PHE A 452 1.30 16.76 -14.72
N LYS A 453 1.91 16.22 -15.77
CA LYS A 453 3.02 16.88 -16.46
C LYS A 453 2.60 18.08 -17.31
N HIS A 454 1.31 18.17 -17.64
CA HIS A 454 0.72 19.27 -18.38
C HIS A 454 -0.28 20.02 -17.51
N LYS A 455 -0.09 21.33 -17.40
CA LYS A 455 -0.96 22.20 -16.59
C LYS A 455 -2.41 22.20 -17.05
N ASP A 456 -2.64 22.07 -18.36
CA ASP A 456 -3.99 22.09 -18.94
C ASP A 456 -4.84 20.88 -18.54
N ASP A 457 -4.20 19.79 -18.08
CA ASP A 457 -4.89 18.61 -17.56
C ASP A 457 -5.34 18.81 -16.09
N GLU A 458 -4.83 19.82 -15.38
CA GLU A 458 -5.24 20.11 -14.00
C GLU A 458 -6.68 20.65 -13.96
N TYR A 459 -7.47 20.10 -13.04
CA TYR A 459 -8.86 20.49 -12.73
C TYR A 459 -9.05 20.80 -11.24
N TYR A 460 -7.95 20.93 -10.52
CA TYR A 460 -7.89 21.18 -9.08
C TYR A 460 -6.96 22.36 -8.80
N ARG A 461 -7.16 23.01 -7.65
CA ARG A 461 -6.23 23.96 -7.07
C ARG A 461 -5.16 23.21 -6.28
N TRP A 462 -5.59 22.35 -5.36
CA TRP A 462 -4.73 21.52 -4.53
C TRP A 462 -4.74 20.09 -5.06
N GLU A 463 -3.59 19.45 -5.24
CA GLU A 463 -3.53 18.06 -5.74
C GLU A 463 -4.36 17.09 -4.91
N MET A 464 -4.52 17.39 -3.62
CA MET A 464 -5.30 16.58 -2.71
C MET A 464 -6.82 16.62 -3.00
N GLU A 465 -7.33 17.64 -3.68
CA GLU A 465 -8.74 17.72 -4.12
C GLU A 465 -9.12 16.58 -5.07
N ARG A 466 -8.14 16.06 -5.81
CA ARG A 466 -8.29 14.91 -6.70
C ARG A 466 -8.80 13.67 -5.96
N TYR A 467 -8.44 13.51 -4.70
CA TYR A 467 -8.73 12.30 -3.91
C TYR A 467 -9.94 12.44 -2.99
N TRP A 468 -10.86 13.37 -3.28
CA TRP A 468 -12.06 13.60 -2.45
C TRP A 468 -12.86 12.31 -2.16
N ALA A 469 -12.91 11.37 -3.11
CA ALA A 469 -13.61 10.09 -2.98
C ALA A 469 -12.95 9.17 -1.94
N PHE A 470 -11.62 9.20 -1.80
CA PHE A 470 -10.88 8.49 -0.76
C PHE A 470 -11.31 8.98 0.63
N TYR A 471 -11.28 10.30 0.85
CA TYR A 471 -11.65 10.90 2.14
C TYR A 471 -13.09 10.57 2.53
N ARG A 472 -14.00 10.62 1.56
CA ARG A 472 -15.41 10.29 1.80
C ARG A 472 -15.62 8.83 2.10
N SER A 473 -14.97 7.94 1.33
CA SER A 473 -15.02 6.49 1.56
C SER A 473 -14.52 6.13 2.97
N VAL A 474 -13.32 6.59 3.34
CA VAL A 474 -12.71 6.20 4.61
C VAL A 474 -13.35 6.91 5.80
N GLY A 475 -13.65 8.21 5.69
CA GLY A 475 -14.18 9.01 6.78
C GLY A 475 -15.64 8.72 7.10
N ARG A 476 -16.54 8.80 6.11
CA ARG A 476 -17.99 8.66 6.33
C ARG A 476 -18.37 7.25 6.78
N PHE A 477 -17.83 6.24 6.11
CA PHE A 477 -18.07 4.84 6.49
C PHE A 477 -17.24 4.39 7.69
N GLY A 478 -16.10 5.05 7.96
CA GLY A 478 -15.38 4.91 9.22
C GLY A 478 -16.16 5.46 10.43
N TYR A 479 -16.96 6.50 10.25
CA TYR A 479 -17.90 6.98 11.26
C TYR A 479 -19.11 6.06 11.38
N ASN A 480 -19.85 5.80 10.30
CA ASN A 480 -21.02 4.92 10.33
C ASN A 480 -21.01 3.98 9.12
N PRO A 481 -20.64 2.68 9.28
CA PRO A 481 -20.67 1.70 8.20
C PRO A 481 -22.05 1.47 7.59
N ASP A 482 -23.12 1.87 8.28
CA ASP A 482 -24.51 1.75 7.87
C ASP A 482 -25.07 3.06 7.27
N THR A 483 -24.22 4.07 7.05
CA THR A 483 -24.60 5.36 6.41
C THR A 483 -25.37 5.12 5.11
N ASP A 484 -26.38 5.94 4.80
CA ASP A 484 -27.14 5.86 3.54
C ASP A 484 -26.22 6.02 2.30
N ARG A 485 -26.44 5.23 1.24
CA ARG A 485 -25.71 5.31 -0.03
C ARG A 485 -25.80 6.70 -0.67
N GLU A 486 -26.88 7.44 -0.41
CA GLU A 486 -27.02 8.82 -0.87
C GLU A 486 -25.85 9.70 -0.44
N VAL A 487 -25.29 9.46 0.74
CA VAL A 487 -24.09 10.18 1.19
C VAL A 487 -22.93 9.91 0.23
N TRP A 488 -22.75 8.69 -0.29
CA TRP A 488 -21.71 8.41 -1.28
C TRP A 488 -21.99 9.09 -2.62
N LEU A 489 -23.21 9.00 -3.12
CA LEU A 489 -23.57 9.43 -4.48
C LEU A 489 -23.76 10.94 -4.65
N ARG A 490 -24.17 11.66 -3.61
CA ARG A 490 -24.42 13.11 -3.66
C ARG A 490 -23.28 13.92 -4.32
N PRO A 491 -22.00 13.78 -3.92
CA PRO A 491 -20.90 14.50 -4.57
C PRO A 491 -20.65 14.04 -6.02
N PHE A 492 -20.90 12.76 -6.35
CA PHE A 492 -20.82 12.30 -7.75
C PHE A 492 -21.88 12.99 -8.61
N ARG A 493 -23.11 13.20 -8.09
CA ARG A 493 -24.15 13.96 -8.82
C ARG A 493 -23.79 15.42 -8.99
N ALA A 494 -23.22 16.04 -7.96
CA ALA A 494 -22.74 17.42 -8.05
C ALA A 494 -21.65 17.60 -9.13
N ARG A 495 -20.79 16.60 -9.31
CA ARG A 495 -19.64 16.65 -10.24
C ARG A 495 -19.96 16.15 -11.65
N PHE A 496 -20.76 15.09 -11.77
CA PHE A 496 -20.98 14.36 -13.02
C PHE A 496 -22.46 14.30 -13.44
N GLY A 497 -23.35 14.95 -12.71
CA GLY A 497 -24.78 15.04 -13.05
C GLY A 497 -25.44 13.67 -13.19
N ALA A 498 -26.12 13.44 -14.32
CA ALA A 498 -26.86 12.21 -14.59
C ALA A 498 -25.95 10.96 -14.72
N GLN A 499 -24.65 11.14 -14.91
CA GLN A 499 -23.68 10.05 -15.07
C GLN A 499 -23.06 9.58 -13.75
N ALA A 500 -23.47 10.16 -12.62
CA ALA A 500 -22.91 9.90 -11.30
C ALA A 500 -22.79 8.42 -10.93
N GLU A 501 -23.85 7.62 -11.16
CA GLU A 501 -23.86 6.19 -10.81
C GLU A 501 -22.83 5.41 -11.62
N ALA A 502 -22.69 5.68 -12.91
CA ALA A 502 -21.72 4.99 -13.77
C ALA A 502 -20.27 5.34 -13.36
N VAL A 503 -20.02 6.60 -13.01
CA VAL A 503 -18.70 7.02 -12.51
C VAL A 503 -18.42 6.38 -11.14
N ALA A 504 -19.40 6.38 -10.23
CA ALA A 504 -19.28 5.73 -8.92
C ALA A 504 -19.03 4.22 -9.05
N GLU A 505 -19.71 3.53 -9.96
CA GLU A 505 -19.49 2.10 -10.25
C GLU A 505 -18.06 1.85 -10.76
N ALA A 506 -17.53 2.75 -11.61
CA ALA A 506 -16.14 2.65 -12.06
C ALA A 506 -15.15 2.78 -10.89
N TYR A 507 -15.41 3.68 -9.94
CA TYR A 507 -14.66 3.81 -8.69
C TYR A 507 -14.71 2.53 -7.86
N GLU A 508 -15.89 1.92 -7.68
CA GLU A 508 -16.04 0.67 -6.91
C GLU A 508 -15.17 -0.46 -7.48
N HIS A 509 -15.14 -0.62 -8.80
CA HIS A 509 -14.32 -1.65 -9.43
C HIS A 509 -12.84 -1.30 -9.39
N ALA A 510 -12.43 -0.11 -9.84
CA ALA A 510 -11.03 0.28 -9.96
C ALA A 510 -10.30 0.25 -8.61
N SER A 511 -10.99 0.63 -7.53
CA SER A 511 -10.44 0.67 -6.17
C SER A 511 -10.02 -0.70 -5.62
N ARG A 512 -10.47 -1.80 -6.23
CA ARG A 512 -10.15 -3.17 -5.80
C ARG A 512 -8.82 -3.69 -6.33
N VAL A 513 -8.26 -3.06 -7.36
CA VAL A 513 -7.08 -3.55 -8.10
C VAL A 513 -5.83 -3.61 -7.21
N ILE A 514 -5.39 -2.46 -6.69
CA ILE A 514 -4.13 -2.39 -5.93
C ILE A 514 -4.24 -3.15 -4.61
N GLY A 515 -5.37 -3.06 -3.91
CA GLY A 515 -5.58 -3.82 -2.67
C GLY A 515 -5.51 -5.33 -2.89
N LEU A 516 -5.94 -5.85 -4.05
CA LEU A 516 -5.83 -7.28 -4.38
C LEU A 516 -4.39 -7.66 -4.75
N ILE A 517 -3.68 -6.84 -5.51
CA ILE A 517 -2.25 -7.05 -5.83
C ILE A 517 -1.42 -7.06 -4.55
N VAL A 518 -1.59 -6.06 -3.67
CA VAL A 518 -0.91 -5.96 -2.38
C VAL A 518 -1.17 -7.19 -1.50
N ALA A 519 -2.43 -7.65 -1.42
CA ALA A 519 -2.81 -8.77 -0.57
C ALA A 519 -2.28 -10.11 -1.08
N SER A 520 -2.26 -10.30 -2.40
CA SER A 520 -1.99 -11.61 -3.01
C SER A 520 -0.58 -11.76 -3.58
N HIS A 521 0.00 -10.71 -4.17
CA HIS A 521 1.21 -10.82 -4.97
C HIS A 521 1.96 -9.48 -5.15
N ILE A 522 2.93 -9.19 -4.27
CA ILE A 522 3.74 -7.97 -4.33
C ILE A 522 5.24 -8.29 -4.29
N ASN A 523 6.04 -7.52 -5.01
CA ASN A 523 7.50 -7.70 -5.09
C ASN A 523 8.23 -7.43 -3.76
N ASN A 524 7.66 -6.59 -2.89
CA ASN A 524 8.15 -6.36 -1.53
C ASN A 524 6.98 -6.08 -0.58
N ILE A 525 7.05 -6.62 0.63
CA ILE A 525 6.05 -6.42 1.69
C ILE A 525 6.24 -5.13 2.52
N ASN A 526 7.21 -4.29 2.14
CA ASN A 526 7.48 -3.01 2.78
C ASN A 526 7.13 -1.84 1.84
N MET A 527 6.94 -0.62 2.37
CA MET A 527 6.58 0.57 1.58
C MET A 527 7.64 1.03 0.56
N TYR A 528 8.73 0.28 0.40
CA TYR A 528 9.85 0.54 -0.50
C TYR A 528 9.49 0.42 -1.98
N VAL A 529 8.37 -0.24 -2.26
CA VAL A 529 7.82 -0.47 -3.60
C VAL A 529 6.67 0.46 -3.92
N TRP A 530 6.37 0.57 -5.21
CA TRP A 530 5.23 1.32 -5.72
C TRP A 530 4.27 0.38 -6.47
N PRO A 531 3.21 -0.12 -5.79
CA PRO A 531 2.32 -1.14 -6.35
C PRO A 531 1.68 -0.80 -7.70
N GLU A 532 1.42 0.48 -7.98
CA GLU A 532 0.79 0.89 -9.25
C GLU A 532 1.72 0.71 -10.45
N LYS A 533 3.04 0.70 -10.25
CA LYS A 533 4.05 0.46 -11.29
C LYS A 533 4.89 -0.79 -11.09
N SER A 534 4.46 -1.67 -10.17
CA SER A 534 5.17 -2.90 -9.85
C SER A 534 4.90 -3.95 -10.92
N MET A 535 5.98 -4.40 -11.57
CA MET A 535 5.91 -5.48 -12.56
C MET A 535 5.77 -6.87 -11.90
N GLY A 536 5.96 -6.98 -10.58
CA GLY A 536 5.88 -8.22 -9.81
C GLY A 536 7.17 -9.07 -9.77
N GLY A 537 8.30 -8.60 -10.32
CA GLY A 537 9.52 -9.39 -10.45
C GLY A 537 9.51 -10.43 -11.60
N LEU A 538 10.70 -10.85 -12.01
CA LEU A 538 10.89 -11.80 -13.11
C LEU A 538 10.24 -13.15 -12.82
N LEU A 539 9.91 -13.95 -13.84
CA LEU A 539 9.20 -15.23 -13.68
C LEU A 539 9.62 -16.04 -12.45
N GLY A 540 10.91 -16.35 -12.27
CA GLY A 540 11.38 -17.13 -11.13
C GLY A 540 11.09 -16.50 -9.76
N VAL A 541 11.19 -15.17 -9.65
CA VAL A 541 10.77 -14.43 -8.46
C VAL A 541 9.25 -14.48 -8.32
N TYR A 542 8.53 -14.20 -9.40
CA TYR A 542 7.06 -14.20 -9.46
C TYR A 542 6.45 -15.53 -9.00
N LEU A 543 7.11 -16.67 -9.20
CA LEU A 543 6.57 -17.96 -8.74
C LEU A 543 6.61 -18.14 -7.21
N ASP A 544 7.55 -17.49 -6.52
CA ASP A 544 7.79 -17.62 -5.08
C ASP A 544 7.21 -16.47 -4.25
N LEU A 545 6.90 -15.34 -4.89
CA LEU A 545 6.38 -14.17 -4.20
C LEU A 545 5.04 -14.43 -3.51
N ARG A 546 4.87 -13.74 -2.39
CA ARG A 546 3.64 -13.69 -1.60
C ARG A 546 3.22 -12.24 -1.42
N GLY A 547 1.93 -12.02 -1.30
CA GLY A 547 1.38 -10.75 -0.86
C GLY A 547 1.54 -10.53 0.64
N SER A 548 0.85 -9.50 1.12
CA SER A 548 0.78 -9.13 2.54
C SER A 548 -0.15 -10.03 3.37
N ASP A 549 -1.06 -10.79 2.74
CA ASP A 549 -1.88 -11.83 3.38
C ASP A 549 -1.47 -13.22 2.90
N LYS A 550 -0.42 -13.76 3.53
CA LYS A 550 0.09 -15.10 3.20
C LYS A 550 -0.79 -16.24 3.69
N GLY A 551 -1.71 -15.95 4.62
CA GLY A 551 -2.65 -16.93 5.14
C GLY A 551 -3.71 -17.28 4.10
N LEU A 552 -4.23 -16.26 3.40
CA LEU A 552 -5.24 -16.47 2.36
C LEU A 552 -4.63 -16.78 0.98
N PHE A 553 -3.53 -16.14 0.61
CA PHE A 553 -2.95 -16.27 -0.73
C PHE A 553 -1.63 -17.06 -0.70
N PRO A 554 -1.60 -18.31 -1.20
CA PRO A 554 -0.35 -19.05 -1.39
C PRO A 554 0.50 -18.42 -2.49
N SER A 555 1.81 -18.69 -2.49
CA SER A 555 2.61 -18.46 -3.70
C SER A 555 2.20 -19.45 -4.80
N ILE A 556 2.56 -19.17 -6.05
CA ILE A 556 2.24 -20.06 -7.17
C ILE A 556 2.89 -21.43 -6.97
N ASN A 557 4.16 -21.47 -6.57
CA ASN A 557 4.87 -22.72 -6.29
C ASN A 557 4.24 -23.51 -5.12
N GLU A 558 3.78 -22.83 -4.08
CA GLU A 558 3.08 -23.47 -2.96
C GLU A 558 1.76 -24.09 -3.43
N TYR A 559 0.96 -23.35 -4.19
CA TYR A 559 -0.31 -23.85 -4.72
C TYR A 559 -0.13 -25.06 -5.63
N VAL A 560 0.84 -25.03 -6.55
CA VAL A 560 1.14 -26.16 -7.44
C VAL A 560 1.66 -27.37 -6.67
N ALA A 561 2.48 -27.17 -5.64
CA ALA A 561 2.92 -28.26 -4.78
C ALA A 561 1.74 -28.91 -4.03
N GLU A 562 0.80 -28.11 -3.51
CA GLU A 562 -0.43 -28.61 -2.90
C GLU A 562 -1.32 -29.36 -3.89
N GLU A 563 -1.47 -28.83 -5.11
CA GLU A 563 -2.23 -29.45 -6.20
C GLU A 563 -1.67 -30.84 -6.53
N LEU A 564 -0.36 -30.94 -6.79
CA LEU A 564 0.30 -32.20 -7.15
C LEU A 564 0.32 -33.21 -6.00
N ALA A 565 0.31 -32.74 -4.76
CA ALA A 565 0.20 -33.61 -3.59
C ALA A 565 -1.26 -34.02 -3.26
N GLY A 566 -2.26 -33.50 -3.97
CA GLY A 566 -3.68 -33.73 -3.67
C GLY A 566 -4.14 -33.09 -2.35
N LYS A 567 -3.55 -31.95 -1.97
CA LYS A 567 -3.73 -31.27 -0.67
C LYS A 567 -4.26 -29.84 -0.78
N LEU A 568 -5.00 -29.51 -1.83
CA LEU A 568 -5.54 -28.16 -2.02
C LEU A 568 -6.41 -27.73 -0.82
N SER A 569 -6.12 -26.54 -0.30
CA SER A 569 -6.66 -26.00 0.95
C SER A 569 -7.91 -25.10 0.79
N GLY A 570 -8.46 -24.99 -0.42
CA GLY A 570 -9.58 -24.08 -0.75
C GLY A 570 -9.20 -22.61 -0.89
N ARG A 571 -7.94 -22.26 -0.59
CA ARG A 571 -7.36 -20.93 -0.85
C ARG A 571 -7.41 -20.58 -2.35
N PRO A 572 -7.59 -19.30 -2.73
CA PRO A 572 -7.61 -18.90 -4.13
C PRO A 572 -6.29 -19.26 -4.83
N GLY A 573 -6.37 -20.13 -5.83
CA GLY A 573 -5.22 -20.44 -6.68
C GLY A 573 -4.93 -19.35 -7.72
N PRO A 574 -3.79 -19.43 -8.43
CA PRO A 574 -3.38 -18.44 -9.43
C PRO A 574 -4.43 -18.19 -10.51
N LEU A 575 -5.10 -19.23 -11.01
CA LEU A 575 -6.17 -19.10 -12.01
C LEU A 575 -7.43 -18.46 -11.43
N GLY A 576 -7.72 -18.69 -10.14
CA GLY A 576 -8.81 -18.01 -9.43
C GLY A 576 -8.54 -16.52 -9.30
N LEU A 577 -7.32 -16.17 -8.89
CA LEU A 577 -6.86 -14.78 -8.78
C LEU A 577 -6.85 -14.06 -10.13
N ALA A 578 -6.41 -14.73 -11.20
CA ALA A 578 -6.46 -14.17 -12.55
C ALA A 578 -7.89 -13.81 -12.99
N ARG A 579 -8.86 -14.70 -12.75
CA ARG A 579 -10.27 -14.44 -13.05
C ARG A 579 -10.84 -13.29 -12.22
N GLU A 580 -10.44 -13.16 -10.96
CA GLU A 580 -10.88 -12.06 -10.11
C GLU A 580 -10.38 -10.71 -10.62
N LEU A 581 -9.09 -10.64 -10.99
CA LEU A 581 -8.48 -9.45 -11.59
C LEU A 581 -9.16 -9.05 -12.91
N GLU A 582 -9.49 -10.03 -13.76
CA GLU A 582 -10.23 -9.80 -15.01
C GLU A 582 -11.66 -9.34 -14.75
N THR A 583 -12.35 -9.94 -13.78
CA THR A 583 -13.71 -9.54 -13.38
C THR A 583 -13.74 -8.08 -12.91
N ILE A 584 -12.71 -7.66 -12.16
CA ILE A 584 -12.52 -6.28 -11.76
C ILE A 584 -12.28 -5.39 -12.99
N ALA A 585 -11.34 -5.74 -13.86
CA ALA A 585 -10.99 -4.96 -15.05
C ALA A 585 -12.17 -4.82 -16.05
N ASP A 586 -12.99 -5.85 -16.17
CA ASP A 586 -14.19 -5.85 -17.00
C ASP A 586 -15.32 -5.04 -16.37
N GLY A 587 -15.44 -5.04 -15.04
CA GLY A 587 -16.32 -4.14 -14.30
C GLY A 587 -15.99 -2.67 -14.56
N VAL A 588 -14.71 -2.30 -14.49
CA VAL A 588 -14.25 -0.95 -14.87
C VAL A 588 -14.61 -0.64 -16.32
N GLY A 589 -14.32 -1.56 -17.25
CA GLY A 589 -14.61 -1.36 -18.67
C GLY A 589 -16.10 -1.18 -18.97
N ARG A 590 -16.98 -1.97 -18.34
CA ARG A 590 -18.43 -1.83 -18.47
C ARG A 590 -18.93 -0.50 -17.91
N ALA A 591 -18.47 -0.11 -16.72
CA ALA A 591 -18.87 1.15 -16.10
C ALA A 591 -18.43 2.35 -16.95
N LEU A 592 -17.21 2.35 -17.48
CA LEU A 592 -16.70 3.42 -18.36
C LEU A 592 -17.30 3.42 -19.78
N ALA A 593 -17.95 2.33 -20.18
CA ALA A 593 -18.69 2.21 -21.44
C ALA A 593 -20.20 2.47 -21.26
N ALA A 594 -20.66 2.86 -20.07
CA ALA A 594 -22.06 3.11 -19.80
C ALA A 594 -22.64 4.19 -20.75
N PRO A 595 -23.89 4.03 -21.22
CA PRO A 595 -24.53 4.99 -22.11
C PRO A 595 -24.56 6.40 -21.52
N GLY A 596 -24.31 7.41 -22.35
CA GLY A 596 -24.34 8.82 -21.94
C GLY A 596 -23.03 9.36 -21.36
N LEU A 597 -22.01 8.53 -21.08
CA LEU A 597 -20.70 9.02 -20.66
C LEU A 597 -19.97 9.85 -21.73
N SER A 598 -20.38 9.74 -22.99
CA SER A 598 -19.92 10.63 -24.06
C SER A 598 -20.29 12.11 -23.80
N ALA A 599 -21.29 12.39 -22.98
CA ALA A 599 -21.63 13.75 -22.57
C ALA A 599 -20.55 14.39 -21.66
N LEU A 600 -19.68 13.58 -21.05
CA LEU A 600 -18.57 14.03 -20.23
C LEU A 600 -17.24 14.08 -21.02
N ALA A 601 -17.26 13.98 -22.36
CA ALA A 601 -16.06 13.86 -23.18
C ALA A 601 -15.05 15.01 -22.99
N ASP A 602 -15.53 16.22 -22.69
CA ASP A 602 -14.72 17.42 -22.44
C ASP A 602 -14.58 17.76 -20.95
N HIS A 603 -15.14 16.95 -20.05
CA HIS A 603 -15.10 17.19 -18.60
C HIS A 603 -13.76 16.73 -18.01
N LYS A 604 -12.85 17.68 -17.72
CA LYS A 604 -11.46 17.40 -17.29
C LYS A 604 -11.33 16.34 -16.18
N GLU A 605 -12.12 16.46 -15.10
CA GLU A 605 -12.08 15.50 -14.00
C GLU A 605 -12.46 14.08 -14.47
N PHE A 606 -13.44 13.95 -15.38
CA PHE A 606 -13.86 12.65 -15.90
C PHE A 606 -12.81 12.09 -16.88
N ILE A 607 -12.19 12.92 -17.72
CA ILE A 607 -11.12 12.50 -18.63
C ILE A 607 -9.95 11.89 -17.84
N ALA A 608 -9.51 12.57 -16.77
CA ALA A 608 -8.46 12.07 -15.89
C ALA A 608 -8.92 10.80 -15.14
N THR A 609 -10.15 10.78 -14.64
CA THR A 609 -10.72 9.59 -13.95
C THR A 609 -10.74 8.37 -14.86
N ARG A 610 -11.22 8.52 -16.09
CA ARG A 610 -11.23 7.46 -17.10
C ARG A 610 -9.82 6.98 -17.41
N ALA A 611 -8.84 7.88 -17.48
CA ALA A 611 -7.45 7.52 -17.74
C ALA A 611 -6.88 6.62 -16.63
N ASP A 612 -6.95 7.07 -15.38
CA ASP A 612 -6.51 6.30 -14.20
C ASP A 612 -7.16 4.91 -14.13
N PHE A 613 -8.48 4.84 -14.32
CA PHE A 613 -9.20 3.58 -14.20
C PHE A 613 -8.91 2.64 -15.35
N THR A 614 -8.68 3.16 -16.55
CA THR A 614 -8.20 2.35 -17.68
C THR A 614 -6.80 1.80 -17.41
N MET A 615 -5.90 2.60 -16.81
CA MET A 615 -4.57 2.15 -16.41
C MET A 615 -4.65 1.07 -15.32
N LEU A 616 -5.47 1.24 -14.28
CA LEU A 616 -5.70 0.24 -13.24
C LEU A 616 -6.30 -1.06 -13.81
N ALA A 617 -7.29 -0.97 -14.70
CA ALA A 617 -7.85 -2.15 -15.37
C ALA A 617 -6.81 -2.87 -16.25
N THR A 618 -5.92 -2.12 -16.90
CA THR A 618 -4.81 -2.68 -17.70
C THR A 618 -3.78 -3.36 -16.81
N LEU A 619 -3.43 -2.77 -15.67
CA LEU A 619 -2.55 -3.37 -14.66
C LEU A 619 -3.16 -4.67 -14.07
N ALA A 620 -4.46 -4.68 -13.80
CA ALA A 620 -5.16 -5.88 -13.35
C ALA A 620 -5.08 -7.02 -14.40
N ARG A 621 -5.31 -6.70 -15.69
CA ARG A 621 -5.15 -7.67 -16.78
C ARG A 621 -3.70 -8.14 -16.93
N TYR A 622 -2.72 -7.25 -16.74
CA TYR A 622 -1.30 -7.62 -16.76
C TYR A 622 -1.01 -8.69 -15.69
N HIS A 623 -1.40 -8.45 -14.44
CA HIS A 623 -1.19 -9.43 -13.39
C HIS A 623 -2.02 -10.70 -13.59
N ALA A 624 -3.22 -10.64 -14.19
CA ALA A 624 -3.98 -11.84 -14.54
C ALA A 624 -3.22 -12.72 -15.55
N ALA A 625 -2.62 -12.12 -16.58
CA ALA A 625 -1.78 -12.82 -17.54
C ALA A 625 -0.53 -13.43 -16.87
N ARG A 626 0.15 -12.68 -15.98
CA ARG A 626 1.29 -13.19 -15.21
C ARG A 626 0.93 -14.36 -14.29
N GLN A 627 -0.24 -14.34 -13.66
CA GLN A 627 -0.73 -15.46 -12.83
C GLN A 627 -0.97 -16.73 -13.65
N ARG A 628 -1.53 -16.61 -14.86
CA ARG A 628 -1.72 -17.74 -15.78
C ARG A 628 -0.41 -18.28 -16.33
N GLU A 629 0.48 -17.40 -16.77
CA GLU A 629 1.86 -17.73 -17.15
C GLU A 629 2.55 -18.50 -16.02
N GLY A 630 2.57 -17.92 -14.83
CA GLY A 630 3.25 -18.47 -13.66
C GLY A 630 2.72 -19.85 -13.28
N TYR A 631 1.41 -20.05 -13.21
CA TYR A 631 0.81 -21.37 -12.91
C TYR A 631 1.27 -22.45 -13.89
N ARG A 632 1.25 -22.15 -15.19
CA ARG A 632 1.64 -23.09 -16.23
C ARG A 632 3.12 -23.41 -16.17
N MET A 633 3.96 -22.40 -15.93
CA MET A 633 5.40 -22.57 -15.78
C MET A 633 5.77 -23.33 -14.50
N ALA A 634 5.13 -23.04 -13.37
CA ALA A 634 5.33 -23.80 -12.12
C ALA A 634 4.96 -25.27 -12.27
N ARG A 635 3.84 -25.58 -12.95
CA ARG A 635 3.47 -26.97 -13.29
C ARG A 635 4.47 -27.63 -14.22
N PHE A 636 4.92 -26.93 -15.25
CA PHE A 636 5.96 -27.41 -16.15
C PHE A 636 7.26 -27.71 -15.41
N PHE A 637 7.71 -26.81 -14.53
CA PHE A 637 8.92 -27.02 -13.74
C PHE A 637 8.76 -28.19 -12.75
N SER A 638 7.56 -28.42 -12.23
CA SER A 638 7.33 -29.50 -11.26
C SER A 638 7.14 -30.88 -11.88
N THR A 639 6.62 -30.96 -13.11
CA THR A 639 6.17 -32.23 -13.72
C THR A 639 6.86 -32.57 -15.04
N GLY A 640 7.43 -31.55 -15.69
CA GLY A 640 7.89 -31.63 -17.06
C GLY A 640 6.79 -31.70 -18.13
N ASP A 641 5.52 -31.55 -17.77
CA ASP A 641 4.43 -31.50 -18.74
C ASP A 641 4.52 -30.23 -19.61
N VAL A 642 4.74 -30.41 -20.90
CA VAL A 642 4.86 -29.34 -21.89
C VAL A 642 3.54 -28.85 -22.45
N SER A 643 2.43 -29.54 -22.17
CA SER A 643 1.15 -29.31 -22.83
C SER A 643 0.71 -27.85 -22.80
N ALA A 644 1.00 -27.15 -21.70
CA ALA A 644 0.60 -25.77 -21.45
C ALA A 644 1.70 -24.71 -21.66
N THR A 645 2.90 -25.08 -22.11
CA THR A 645 4.01 -24.11 -22.23
C THR A 645 3.85 -23.16 -23.41
N GLY A 646 3.19 -23.60 -24.49
CA GLY A 646 2.79 -22.72 -25.59
C GLY A 646 1.81 -21.64 -25.12
N GLU A 647 0.80 -22.03 -24.33
CA GLU A 647 -0.14 -21.08 -23.72
C GLU A 647 0.58 -20.13 -22.73
N ALA A 648 1.53 -20.63 -21.95
CA ALA A 648 2.34 -19.78 -21.06
C ALA A 648 3.12 -18.72 -21.83
N LEU A 649 3.68 -19.07 -22.99
CA LEU A 649 4.41 -18.12 -23.84
C LEU A 649 3.48 -17.04 -24.43
N GLU A 650 2.26 -17.42 -24.83
CA GLU A 650 1.27 -16.46 -25.31
C GLU A 650 0.80 -15.52 -24.20
N GLU A 651 0.59 -16.02 -22.97
CA GLU A 651 0.28 -15.18 -21.80
C GLU A 651 1.43 -14.21 -21.48
N ALA A 652 2.67 -14.66 -21.55
CA ALA A 652 3.84 -13.79 -21.36
C ALA A 652 3.89 -12.67 -22.42
N ARG A 653 3.63 -13.00 -23.71
CA ARG A 653 3.57 -11.99 -24.78
C ARG A 653 2.40 -11.02 -24.59
N HIS A 654 1.26 -11.53 -24.14
CA HIS A 654 0.09 -10.71 -23.83
C HIS A 654 0.36 -9.74 -22.68
N ALA A 655 1.02 -10.21 -21.62
CA ALA A 655 1.46 -9.36 -20.50
C ALA A 655 2.39 -8.23 -20.99
N VAL A 656 3.34 -8.51 -21.89
CA VAL A 656 4.18 -7.47 -22.50
C VAL A 656 3.34 -6.44 -23.27
N GLY A 657 2.35 -6.88 -24.05
CA GLY A 657 1.44 -5.98 -24.76
C GLY A 657 0.67 -5.05 -23.82
N LEU A 658 0.14 -5.60 -22.73
CA LEU A 658 -0.57 -4.84 -21.70
C LEU A 658 0.34 -3.83 -20.99
N TRP A 659 1.58 -4.21 -20.66
CA TRP A 659 2.54 -3.31 -20.04
C TRP A 659 2.95 -2.16 -20.97
N ARG A 660 3.15 -2.44 -22.26
CA ARG A 660 3.42 -1.39 -23.27
C ARG A 660 2.27 -0.41 -23.39
N ALA A 661 1.03 -0.89 -23.41
CA ALA A 661 -0.15 -0.02 -23.41
C ALA A 661 -0.23 0.84 -22.13
N LEU A 662 0.09 0.26 -20.97
CA LEU A 662 0.18 1.00 -19.71
C LEU A 662 1.25 2.09 -19.75
N VAL A 663 2.43 1.79 -20.30
CA VAL A 663 3.51 2.77 -20.52
C VAL A 663 3.07 3.90 -21.43
N GLU A 664 2.45 3.60 -22.57
CA GLU A 664 1.95 4.62 -23.51
C GLU A 664 0.93 5.55 -22.86
N MET A 665 -0.03 4.97 -22.12
CA MET A 665 -1.04 5.76 -21.42
C MET A 665 -0.41 6.63 -20.33
N THR A 666 0.48 6.08 -19.50
CA THR A 666 1.09 6.80 -18.37
C THR A 666 2.05 7.89 -18.84
N ASP A 667 2.79 7.66 -19.93
CA ASP A 667 3.71 8.63 -20.51
C ASP A 667 2.98 9.91 -20.93
N ARG A 668 1.70 9.84 -21.35
CA ARG A 668 0.90 11.05 -21.63
C ARG A 668 0.72 11.95 -20.39
N TRP A 669 0.56 11.38 -19.20
CA TRP A 669 0.07 12.11 -18.03
C TRP A 669 1.15 12.47 -17.03
N TYR A 670 2.17 11.62 -16.87
CA TYR A 670 3.07 11.68 -15.72
C TYR A 670 4.53 11.94 -16.09
N TYR A 671 5.30 12.43 -15.14
CA TYR A 671 6.73 12.72 -15.31
C TYR A 671 7.60 11.45 -15.27
N ASP A 672 8.74 11.48 -15.96
CA ASP A 672 9.70 10.37 -16.00
C ASP A 672 10.32 10.04 -14.63
N LYS A 673 10.49 11.04 -13.77
CA LYS A 673 11.20 10.93 -12.48
C LYS A 673 10.30 11.30 -11.31
N MET A 674 9.23 10.53 -11.11
CA MET A 674 8.38 10.73 -9.94
C MET A 674 8.97 10.05 -8.70
N MET A 675 8.96 10.77 -7.59
CA MET A 675 9.47 10.30 -6.31
C MET A 675 8.29 9.97 -5.40
N PHE A 676 7.98 8.67 -5.29
CA PHE A 676 6.87 8.15 -4.49
C PHE A 676 7.25 6.93 -3.67
N ALA A 677 8.49 6.48 -3.67
CA ALA A 677 8.89 5.35 -2.84
C ALA A 677 10.33 5.51 -2.33
N PRO A 678 10.72 4.84 -1.26
CA PRO A 678 12.11 4.79 -0.83
C PRO A 678 13.08 4.17 -1.85
N ILE A 679 12.58 3.26 -2.72
CA ILE A 679 13.39 2.54 -3.71
C ILE A 679 12.77 2.64 -5.11
N GLU A 680 11.54 2.14 -5.29
CA GLU A 680 10.90 2.01 -6.62
C GLU A 680 10.27 3.33 -7.11
N ASN A 681 11.14 4.29 -7.46
CA ASN A 681 10.77 5.58 -8.05
C ASN A 681 10.77 5.54 -9.58
N GLY A 682 10.37 6.65 -10.20
CA GLY A 682 10.45 6.87 -11.64
C GLY A 682 9.11 6.66 -12.35
N HIS A 683 9.13 5.93 -13.46
CA HIS A 683 7.99 5.75 -14.36
C HIS A 683 7.76 4.27 -14.68
N TRP A 684 6.57 3.92 -15.20
CA TRP A 684 6.26 2.54 -15.65
C TRP A 684 7.23 2.00 -16.72
N LYS A 685 7.83 2.90 -17.51
CA LYS A 685 8.75 2.55 -18.60
C LYS A 685 10.11 2.05 -18.11
N ASP A 686 10.48 2.38 -16.88
CA ASP A 686 11.78 2.00 -16.32
C ASP A 686 11.91 0.47 -16.16
N SER A 687 10.78 -0.22 -15.98
CA SER A 687 10.73 -1.68 -15.86
C SER A 687 10.41 -2.38 -17.20
N LEU A 688 10.11 -1.64 -18.27
CA LEU A 688 9.64 -2.21 -19.54
C LEU A 688 10.65 -3.21 -20.13
N PHE A 689 11.94 -2.89 -20.08
CA PHE A 689 12.98 -3.78 -20.61
C PHE A 689 13.05 -5.12 -19.88
N LEU A 690 12.68 -5.18 -18.59
CA LEU A 690 12.60 -6.43 -17.81
C LEU A 690 11.35 -7.21 -18.20
N VAL A 691 10.20 -6.53 -18.29
CA VAL A 691 8.93 -7.15 -18.71
C VAL A 691 9.07 -7.78 -20.10
N GLU A 692 9.77 -7.13 -21.03
CA GLU A 692 10.04 -7.65 -22.37
C GLU A 692 10.95 -8.90 -22.39
N LYS A 693 11.63 -9.23 -21.28
CA LYS A 693 12.39 -10.48 -21.15
C LYS A 693 11.53 -11.68 -20.80
N GLU A 694 10.34 -11.51 -20.24
CA GLU A 694 9.52 -12.62 -19.74
C GLU A 694 9.23 -13.69 -20.82
N PRO A 695 8.80 -13.34 -22.05
CA PRO A 695 8.60 -14.35 -23.09
C PRO A 695 9.89 -15.07 -23.48
N THR A 696 11.05 -14.43 -23.31
CA THR A 696 12.35 -15.07 -23.54
C THR A 696 12.63 -16.10 -22.45
N LEU A 697 12.40 -15.78 -21.17
CA LEU A 697 12.58 -16.71 -20.06
C LEU A 697 11.71 -17.96 -20.21
N VAL A 698 10.45 -17.78 -20.62
CA VAL A 698 9.54 -18.90 -20.91
C VAL A 698 10.04 -19.71 -22.10
N ALA A 699 10.45 -19.06 -23.19
CA ALA A 699 10.93 -19.73 -24.39
C ALA A 699 12.23 -20.52 -24.14
N ASP A 700 13.16 -19.96 -23.37
CA ASP A 700 14.44 -20.59 -23.04
C ASP A 700 14.22 -21.87 -22.22
N ALA A 701 13.34 -21.82 -21.22
CA ALA A 701 12.95 -22.99 -20.42
C ALA A 701 12.34 -24.13 -21.28
N VAL A 702 11.55 -23.79 -22.29
CA VAL A 702 10.94 -24.76 -23.22
C VAL A 702 11.96 -25.29 -24.23
N GLU A 703 12.84 -24.42 -24.73
CA GLU A 703 13.91 -24.80 -25.67
C GLU A 703 14.93 -25.73 -25.01
N MET A 704 15.26 -25.48 -23.74
CA MET A 704 16.08 -26.37 -22.91
C MET A 704 15.53 -27.79 -22.93
N LEU A 705 14.22 -27.93 -22.75
CA LEU A 705 13.58 -29.22 -22.88
C LEU A 705 13.60 -29.77 -24.30
N ARG A 706 13.27 -28.96 -25.32
CA ARG A 706 13.29 -29.41 -26.72
C ARG A 706 14.66 -29.98 -27.09
N ARG A 707 15.72 -29.33 -26.61
CA ARG A 707 17.11 -29.70 -26.90
C ARG A 707 17.56 -30.96 -26.17
N TYR A 708 17.22 -31.11 -24.89
CA TYR A 708 17.76 -32.21 -24.06
C TYR A 708 16.77 -33.34 -23.77
N GLY A 709 15.49 -33.11 -24.03
CA GLY A 709 14.39 -34.02 -23.69
C GLY A 709 14.05 -34.00 -22.20
N LEU A 710 12.94 -34.65 -21.84
CA LEU A 710 12.58 -34.82 -20.42
C LEU A 710 13.63 -35.67 -19.70
N PHE A 711 13.86 -35.33 -18.45
CA PHE A 711 14.78 -36.01 -17.55
C PHE A 711 14.15 -36.13 -16.17
N ASP A 712 14.44 -37.25 -15.51
CA ASP A 712 14.05 -37.54 -14.12
C ASP A 712 15.04 -36.92 -13.13
N TYR A 713 16.31 -36.81 -13.54
CA TYR A 713 17.40 -36.22 -12.77
C TYR A 713 18.17 -35.21 -13.63
N GLY A 714 18.23 -33.96 -13.18
CA GLY A 714 19.03 -32.90 -13.78
C GLY A 714 19.96 -32.31 -12.72
N PHE A 715 21.24 -32.16 -13.05
CA PHE A 715 22.25 -31.59 -12.15
C PHE A 715 22.91 -30.41 -12.83
N ASP A 716 22.90 -29.27 -12.16
CA ASP A 716 23.53 -28.02 -12.60
C ASP A 716 24.83 -27.85 -11.81
N PHE A 717 25.96 -27.97 -12.49
CA PHE A 717 27.27 -28.07 -11.84
C PHE A 717 27.93 -26.70 -11.82
N GLY A 718 27.59 -25.87 -10.84
CA GLY A 718 27.98 -24.47 -10.79
C GLY A 718 28.76 -24.06 -9.56
N ALA A 719 28.90 -22.74 -9.36
CA ALA A 719 29.35 -22.22 -8.07
C ALA A 719 28.26 -22.45 -7.01
N PRO A 720 28.60 -22.56 -5.71
CA PRO A 720 27.56 -22.56 -4.69
C PRO A 720 26.76 -21.25 -4.82
N PRO A 721 25.42 -21.30 -4.72
CA PRO A 721 24.61 -20.11 -4.78
C PRO A 721 25.14 -19.10 -3.76
N THR A 722 25.22 -17.82 -4.15
CA THR A 722 25.68 -16.78 -3.24
C THR A 722 24.81 -16.80 -1.99
N ALA A 723 25.39 -17.20 -0.85
CA ALA A 723 24.76 -17.09 0.47
C ALA A 723 24.70 -15.61 0.87
N ASN A 724 24.02 -14.78 0.08
CA ASN A 724 23.68 -13.45 0.54
C ASN A 724 22.69 -13.60 1.68
N ARG A 725 23.02 -12.91 2.77
CA ARG A 725 22.52 -13.02 4.14
C ARG A 725 21.04 -12.61 4.32
N PHE A 726 20.18 -12.90 3.34
CA PHE A 726 18.74 -12.63 3.39
C PHE A 726 17.97 -13.90 3.78
N THR A 727 18.47 -14.64 4.78
CA THR A 727 17.74 -15.71 5.47
C THR A 727 16.43 -15.23 6.13
N ILE A 728 16.18 -13.92 6.14
CA ILE A 728 15.09 -13.24 6.86
C ILE A 728 13.86 -12.96 5.97
N PHE A 729 13.88 -13.31 4.68
CA PHE A 729 12.71 -13.17 3.80
C PHE A 729 12.49 -14.43 2.96
N SER A 730 11.50 -15.25 3.33
CA SER A 730 11.19 -16.52 2.64
C SER A 730 10.74 -16.37 1.18
N PHE A 731 10.35 -15.17 0.75
CA PHE A 731 9.86 -14.89 -0.61
C PHE A 731 10.95 -14.45 -1.62
N TRP A 732 12.22 -14.32 -1.19
CA TRP A 732 13.36 -14.09 -2.10
C TRP A 732 14.14 -15.36 -2.40
N LYS A 733 13.52 -16.53 -2.21
CA LYS A 733 14.15 -17.84 -2.42
C LYS A 733 14.84 -17.91 -3.78
N TYR A 734 14.13 -17.57 -4.85
CA TYR A 734 14.71 -17.49 -6.19
C TYR A 734 15.88 -16.50 -6.30
N ALA A 735 15.84 -15.33 -5.67
CA ALA A 735 16.96 -14.38 -5.73
C ALA A 735 18.24 -14.90 -5.06
N ASN A 736 18.14 -15.93 -4.20
CA ASN A 736 19.29 -16.63 -3.64
C ASN A 736 19.75 -17.81 -4.51
N SER A 737 18.97 -18.24 -5.51
CA SER A 737 19.23 -19.44 -6.30
C SER A 737 18.99 -19.27 -7.80
N TYR A 738 18.89 -18.04 -8.31
CA TYR A 738 18.59 -17.75 -9.73
C TYR A 738 19.68 -18.28 -10.68
N GLN A 739 20.85 -18.64 -10.14
CA GLN A 739 21.95 -19.27 -10.86
C GLN A 739 21.65 -20.72 -11.23
N ILE A 740 20.73 -21.38 -10.51
CA ILE A 740 20.34 -22.77 -10.77
C ILE A 740 19.23 -22.76 -11.83
N GLU A 741 19.49 -23.43 -12.96
CA GLU A 741 18.49 -23.59 -14.02
C GLU A 741 17.24 -24.34 -13.49
N PRO A 742 16.01 -23.83 -13.74
CA PRO A 742 14.79 -24.53 -13.35
C PRO A 742 14.77 -26.00 -13.77
N ARG A 743 14.30 -26.87 -12.87
CA ARG A 743 14.31 -28.36 -12.95
C ARG A 743 15.66 -29.03 -12.69
N PHE A 744 16.76 -28.29 -12.54
CA PHE A 744 18.05 -28.86 -12.17
C PHE A 744 18.30 -28.75 -10.66
N THR A 745 19.10 -29.66 -10.14
CA THR A 745 19.64 -29.62 -8.78
C THR A 745 21.02 -28.98 -8.85
N GLY A 746 21.18 -27.80 -8.24
CA GLY A 746 22.46 -27.10 -8.17
C GLY A 746 23.47 -27.85 -7.30
N LEU A 747 24.64 -28.16 -7.85
CA LEU A 747 25.74 -28.85 -7.19
C LEU A 747 27.03 -28.06 -7.37
N SER A 748 27.70 -27.78 -6.25
CA SER A 748 29.00 -27.11 -6.28
C SER A 748 30.15 -28.11 -6.33
N GLN A 749 31.38 -27.59 -6.46
CA GLN A 749 32.61 -28.34 -6.27
C GLN A 749 32.72 -29.00 -4.88
N HIS A 750 31.85 -28.64 -3.93
CA HIS A 750 31.80 -29.20 -2.57
C HIS A 750 30.72 -30.27 -2.38
N SER A 751 29.84 -30.51 -3.36
CA SER A 751 28.73 -31.47 -3.26
C SER A 751 29.19 -32.93 -3.30
N ARG A 752 29.78 -33.43 -2.21
CA ARG A 752 30.27 -34.80 -2.08
C ARG A 752 29.12 -35.81 -2.10
N TYR A 753 29.39 -37.00 -2.62
CA TYR A 753 28.44 -38.11 -2.59
C TYR A 753 28.04 -38.46 -1.14
N SER A 754 26.74 -38.70 -0.94
CA SER A 754 26.17 -39.19 0.30
C SER A 754 25.15 -40.30 -0.02
N PRO A 755 25.18 -41.45 0.69
CA PRO A 755 24.15 -42.47 0.53
C PRO A 755 22.73 -41.99 0.85
N GLN A 756 22.59 -40.93 1.67
CA GLN A 756 21.31 -40.35 2.01
C GLN A 756 20.70 -39.56 0.84
N THR A 757 21.53 -38.84 0.08
CA THR A 757 21.08 -38.09 -1.10
C THR A 757 21.07 -38.95 -2.37
N GLY A 758 21.90 -39.99 -2.42
CA GLY A 758 22.06 -40.89 -3.57
C GLY A 758 22.82 -40.26 -4.74
N TYR A 759 23.49 -39.12 -4.55
CA TYR A 759 24.30 -38.49 -5.59
C TYR A 759 25.41 -37.59 -5.03
N GLY A 760 26.45 -37.34 -5.83
CA GLY A 760 27.50 -36.35 -5.55
C GLY A 760 28.88 -36.74 -6.07
N TRP A 761 29.87 -35.87 -5.82
CA TRP A 761 31.26 -36.09 -6.21
C TRP A 761 31.95 -37.12 -5.32
N THR A 762 32.63 -38.10 -5.94
CA THR A 762 33.45 -39.13 -5.28
C THR A 762 34.94 -38.84 -5.38
N GLU A 763 35.37 -38.20 -6.46
CA GLU A 763 36.72 -37.65 -6.63
C GLU A 763 36.58 -36.17 -6.95
N ALA A 764 37.10 -35.32 -6.05
CA ALA A 764 36.86 -33.89 -6.11
C ALA A 764 38.08 -33.02 -5.81
N GLU A 765 39.27 -33.62 -5.85
CA GLU A 765 40.52 -32.91 -5.63
C GLU A 765 40.85 -32.02 -6.84
N GLY A 766 41.27 -30.78 -6.58
CA GLY A 766 41.61 -29.81 -7.62
C GLY A 766 40.42 -29.18 -8.35
N MET A 767 39.18 -29.48 -7.96
CA MET A 767 37.99 -28.87 -8.56
C MET A 767 37.82 -27.40 -8.18
N THR A 768 37.47 -26.58 -9.16
CA THR A 768 37.15 -25.16 -9.02
C THR A 768 35.80 -24.88 -9.68
N ALA A 769 35.09 -23.85 -9.22
CA ALA A 769 33.85 -23.41 -9.84
C ALA A 769 34.00 -21.98 -10.37
N THR A 770 33.47 -21.74 -11.56
CA THR A 770 33.30 -20.40 -12.12
C THR A 770 31.89 -19.95 -11.78
N ALA A 771 31.72 -18.79 -11.15
CA ALA A 771 30.40 -18.28 -10.79
C ALA A 771 29.75 -17.51 -11.94
N ALA A 772 28.43 -17.63 -12.07
CA ALA A 772 27.64 -16.83 -12.99
C ALA A 772 27.68 -15.34 -12.58
N PRO A 773 27.49 -14.40 -13.53
CA PRO A 773 27.43 -12.97 -13.21
C PRO A 773 26.41 -12.67 -12.11
N THR A 774 26.84 -11.93 -11.08
CA THR A 774 25.96 -11.55 -9.97
C THR A 774 24.92 -10.54 -10.42
N VAL A 775 23.65 -10.90 -10.34
CA VAL A 775 22.53 -9.97 -10.51
C VAL A 775 22.10 -9.44 -9.15
N HIS A 776 21.96 -8.12 -9.05
CA HIS A 776 21.46 -7.51 -7.83
C HIS A 776 19.99 -7.90 -7.59
N THR A 777 19.66 -8.29 -6.36
CA THR A 777 18.34 -8.77 -5.95
C THR A 777 17.22 -7.81 -6.38
N ARG A 778 17.41 -6.48 -6.20
CA ARG A 778 16.43 -5.46 -6.63
C ARG A 778 16.20 -5.36 -8.14
N GLN A 779 17.14 -5.84 -8.96
CA GLN A 779 16.94 -5.97 -10.42
C GLN A 779 15.95 -7.10 -10.70
N LEU A 780 16.10 -8.24 -10.01
CA LEU A 780 15.28 -9.43 -10.21
C LEU A 780 13.81 -9.21 -9.79
N THR A 781 13.56 -8.41 -8.76
CA THR A 781 12.19 -7.99 -8.37
C THR A 781 11.65 -6.79 -9.13
N GLY A 782 12.48 -6.11 -9.91
CA GLY A 782 12.09 -4.86 -10.57
C GLY A 782 11.93 -3.67 -9.63
N GLU A 783 12.42 -3.74 -8.38
CA GLU A 783 12.39 -2.60 -7.43
C GLU A 783 13.31 -1.45 -7.84
N GLN A 784 14.43 -1.77 -8.47
CA GLN A 784 15.42 -0.78 -8.89
C GLN A 784 16.02 -1.22 -10.24
N PRO A 785 15.22 -1.14 -11.33
CA PRO A 785 15.63 -1.65 -12.62
C PRO A 785 16.74 -0.79 -13.25
N ALA A 786 17.78 -1.44 -13.75
CA ALA A 786 18.99 -0.85 -14.33
C ALA A 786 19.29 -1.50 -15.70
N PRO A 787 18.96 -0.85 -16.83
CA PRO A 787 19.10 -1.43 -18.17
C PRO A 787 20.53 -1.87 -18.51
N GLU A 788 21.53 -1.12 -18.05
CA GLU A 788 22.95 -1.34 -18.35
C GLU A 788 23.54 -2.58 -17.67
N ARG A 789 22.90 -3.08 -16.60
CA ARG A 789 23.37 -4.26 -15.86
C ARG A 789 22.82 -5.59 -16.41
N GLY A 790 21.90 -5.53 -17.37
CA GLY A 790 21.33 -6.68 -18.07
C GLY A 790 20.77 -7.78 -17.16
N LEU A 791 20.40 -8.91 -17.77
CA LEU A 791 20.18 -10.18 -17.07
C LEU A 791 21.03 -11.24 -17.77
N PRO A 792 21.73 -12.11 -17.02
CA PRO A 792 22.43 -13.23 -17.61
C PRO A 792 21.43 -14.14 -18.33
N ARG A 793 21.87 -14.70 -19.46
CA ARG A 793 21.12 -15.64 -20.30
C ARG A 793 21.75 -17.00 -20.21
N ASP A 794 20.96 -18.03 -20.55
CA ASP A 794 21.44 -19.40 -20.61
C ASP A 794 22.08 -19.82 -19.27
N MET A 795 21.33 -19.75 -18.15
CA MET A 795 21.90 -19.90 -16.81
C MET A 795 22.63 -21.23 -16.62
N LEU A 796 22.15 -22.32 -17.24
CA LEU A 796 22.87 -23.61 -17.28
C LEU A 796 24.31 -23.53 -17.84
N TYR A 797 24.63 -22.49 -18.61
CA TYR A 797 25.94 -22.25 -19.20
C TYR A 797 26.70 -21.09 -18.56
N ALA A 798 26.06 -20.36 -17.64
CA ALA A 798 26.60 -19.16 -17.05
C ALA A 798 27.62 -19.46 -15.94
N ASP A 799 27.51 -20.63 -15.30
CA ASP A 799 28.49 -21.20 -14.40
C ASP A 799 28.85 -22.64 -14.77
N PHE A 800 29.98 -23.09 -14.24
CA PHE A 800 30.41 -24.48 -14.39
C PHE A 800 31.49 -24.84 -13.37
N VAL A 801 31.62 -26.14 -13.11
CA VAL A 801 32.72 -26.73 -12.35
C VAL A 801 33.77 -27.31 -13.29
N SER A 802 35.05 -27.06 -12.98
CA SER A 802 36.20 -27.52 -13.77
C SER A 802 37.30 -28.10 -12.88
N SER A 803 38.14 -28.96 -13.45
CA SER A 803 39.31 -29.51 -12.77
C SER A 803 40.41 -29.85 -13.78
N ALA A 804 41.66 -29.75 -13.34
CA ALA A 804 42.81 -30.26 -14.09
C ALA A 804 42.99 -31.79 -13.92
N SER A 805 42.34 -32.38 -12.92
CA SER A 805 42.31 -33.81 -12.64
C SER A 805 40.96 -34.42 -13.04
N PRO A 806 40.88 -35.73 -13.34
CA PRO A 806 39.60 -36.40 -13.58
C PRO A 806 38.59 -36.16 -12.43
N MET A 807 37.33 -35.92 -12.80
CA MET A 807 36.22 -35.73 -11.87
C MET A 807 35.29 -36.93 -11.94
N SER A 808 34.89 -37.46 -10.78
CA SER A 808 34.01 -38.64 -10.70
C SER A 808 32.72 -38.29 -9.96
N PHE A 809 31.59 -38.27 -10.68
CA PHE A 809 30.25 -38.07 -10.14
C PHE A 809 29.50 -39.40 -10.02
N ARG A 810 28.94 -39.67 -8.83
CA ARG A 810 28.11 -40.85 -8.57
C ARG A 810 26.64 -40.45 -8.48
N LEU A 811 25.78 -41.28 -9.06
CA LEU A 811 24.33 -41.20 -8.99
C LEU A 811 23.75 -42.60 -8.79
N ASP A 812 22.99 -42.79 -7.73
CA ASP A 812 22.27 -44.01 -7.43
C ASP A 812 20.92 -43.99 -8.16
N LEU A 813 20.71 -44.97 -9.03
CA LEU A 813 19.53 -45.07 -9.88
C LEU A 813 18.80 -46.40 -9.63
N PRO A 814 17.47 -46.44 -9.77
CA PRO A 814 16.73 -47.70 -9.73
C PRO A 814 17.17 -48.61 -10.88
N MET A 815 16.89 -49.91 -10.76
CA MET A 815 17.27 -50.91 -11.77
C MET A 815 16.38 -50.83 -13.03
N SER A 816 16.63 -49.87 -13.91
CA SER A 816 15.91 -49.69 -15.18
C SER A 816 16.83 -49.32 -16.37
N TRP A 817 16.23 -48.99 -17.52
CA TRP A 817 16.91 -48.41 -18.68
C TRP A 817 17.06 -46.90 -18.49
N HIS A 818 18.27 -46.39 -18.75
CA HIS A 818 18.57 -44.97 -18.60
C HIS A 818 19.17 -44.39 -19.87
N ARG A 819 18.84 -43.12 -20.13
CA ARG A 819 19.49 -42.28 -21.12
C ARG A 819 20.18 -41.14 -20.38
N LEU A 820 21.48 -41.01 -20.57
CA LEU A 820 22.26 -39.91 -20.00
C LEU A 820 22.59 -38.90 -21.09
N THR A 821 22.49 -37.63 -20.73
CA THR A 821 22.87 -36.50 -21.57
C THR A 821 23.89 -35.67 -20.81
N PHE A 822 25.11 -35.56 -21.34
CA PHE A 822 26.16 -34.70 -20.81
C PHE A 822 26.15 -33.38 -21.55
N VAL A 823 26.01 -32.28 -20.82
CA VAL A 823 26.08 -30.91 -21.36
C VAL A 823 27.45 -30.35 -20.99
N PHE A 824 28.22 -29.92 -21.99
CA PHE A 824 29.55 -29.33 -21.79
C PHE A 824 29.47 -27.84 -22.05
N ALA A 825 29.57 -27.04 -20.98
CA ALA A 825 29.28 -25.60 -21.04
C ALA A 825 30.32 -24.80 -21.84
N ASP A 826 31.60 -25.21 -21.77
CA ASP A 826 32.73 -24.58 -22.45
C ASP A 826 32.78 -24.84 -23.97
N ARG A 827 31.89 -25.70 -24.49
CA ARG A 827 31.85 -26.18 -25.89
C ARG A 827 33.20 -26.69 -26.40
N SER A 828 34.13 -27.10 -25.52
CA SER A 828 35.48 -27.48 -25.92
C SER A 828 35.48 -28.82 -26.65
N ARG A 829 36.36 -28.96 -27.66
CA ARG A 829 36.53 -30.21 -28.41
C ARG A 829 37.25 -31.30 -27.59
N ALA A 830 37.90 -30.92 -26.49
CA ALA A 830 38.74 -31.81 -25.67
C ALA A 830 38.01 -32.45 -24.48
N ALA A 831 36.81 -31.97 -24.11
CA ALA A 831 36.04 -32.55 -23.03
C ALA A 831 35.57 -33.97 -23.40
N ALA A 832 36.15 -34.97 -22.73
CA ALA A 832 35.82 -36.39 -22.86
C ALA A 832 35.37 -36.94 -21.50
N GLY A 833 34.32 -37.75 -21.51
CA GLY A 833 33.80 -38.42 -20.31
C GLY A 833 33.66 -39.91 -20.55
N ALA A 834 33.87 -40.70 -19.51
CA ALA A 834 33.60 -42.13 -19.49
C ALA A 834 32.53 -42.42 -18.45
N LEU A 835 31.55 -43.25 -18.80
CA LEU A 835 30.54 -43.74 -17.87
C LEU A 835 30.94 -45.12 -17.36
N THR A 836 30.96 -45.31 -16.04
CA THR A 836 31.11 -46.61 -15.39
C THR A 836 29.87 -46.91 -14.53
N ALA A 837 29.41 -48.15 -14.55
CA ALA A 837 28.27 -48.59 -13.74
C ALA A 837 28.61 -49.87 -12.97
N GLY A 838 28.16 -49.96 -11.72
CA GLY A 838 28.37 -51.10 -10.82
C GLY A 838 27.24 -51.21 -9.80
N ARG A 839 27.04 -52.40 -9.22
CA ARG A 839 26.22 -52.56 -8.00
C ARG A 839 27.06 -52.20 -6.79
N ASP A 840 26.45 -51.66 -5.74
CA ASP A 840 27.15 -51.36 -4.50
C ASP A 840 28.00 -52.55 -4.02
N GLY A 841 29.31 -52.31 -3.88
CA GLY A 841 30.30 -53.32 -3.47
C GLY A 841 30.81 -54.28 -4.56
N GLY A 842 30.44 -54.10 -5.83
CA GLY A 842 30.87 -54.96 -6.96
C GLY A 842 31.72 -54.22 -8.02
N ARG A 843 32.57 -54.97 -8.76
CA ARG A 843 33.40 -54.43 -9.86
C ARG A 843 32.54 -53.72 -10.92
N ALA A 844 33.01 -52.57 -11.40
CA ALA A 844 32.40 -51.84 -12.51
C ALA A 844 32.32 -52.71 -13.78
N HIS A 845 31.17 -52.72 -14.44
CA HIS A 845 30.93 -53.50 -15.65
C HIS A 845 30.57 -52.58 -16.83
N GLY A 846 31.56 -52.30 -17.67
CA GLY A 846 31.42 -51.58 -18.94
C GLY A 846 31.80 -50.11 -18.84
N ALA A 847 32.81 -49.71 -19.62
CA ALA A 847 33.12 -48.33 -19.93
C ALA A 847 32.67 -48.06 -21.37
N SER A 848 31.87 -47.01 -21.58
CA SER A 848 31.60 -46.50 -22.93
C SER A 848 32.34 -45.18 -23.11
N LEU A 849 33.22 -45.14 -24.12
CA LEU A 849 33.87 -43.93 -24.59
C LEU A 849 32.89 -43.19 -25.50
N LEU A 850 32.64 -41.91 -25.20
CA LEU A 850 31.71 -41.08 -25.98
C LEU A 850 32.52 -40.27 -26.99
N GLU A 851 32.43 -40.57 -28.29
CA GLU A 851 33.05 -39.79 -29.38
C GLU A 851 31.99 -39.07 -30.23
N GLY A 852 32.19 -37.77 -30.50
CA GLY A 852 31.26 -36.91 -31.26
C GLY A 852 31.55 -35.40 -31.09
N ALA A 853 31.13 -34.58 -32.07
CA ALA A 853 31.43 -33.14 -32.15
C ALA A 853 30.54 -32.24 -31.24
N SER A 854 31.06 -31.05 -30.93
CA SER A 854 30.70 -30.06 -29.89
C SER A 854 29.21 -29.85 -29.53
N GLY A 855 28.92 -29.75 -28.21
CA GLY A 855 27.71 -29.14 -27.64
C GLY A 855 27.03 -29.95 -26.53
N PHE A 856 26.88 -31.26 -26.69
CA PHE A 856 26.41 -32.23 -25.69
C PHE A 856 26.65 -33.66 -26.20
N ARG A 857 26.65 -34.67 -25.32
CA ARG A 857 26.81 -36.09 -25.68
C ARG A 857 25.68 -36.94 -25.09
N ARG A 858 25.15 -37.93 -25.82
CA ARG A 858 24.09 -38.84 -25.34
C ARG A 858 24.58 -40.28 -25.27
N ALA A 859 24.23 -40.99 -24.20
CA ALA A 859 24.50 -42.40 -24.01
C ALA A 859 23.22 -43.14 -23.62
N ARG A 860 23.03 -44.38 -24.08
CA ARG A 860 21.95 -45.27 -23.62
C ARG A 860 22.57 -46.48 -22.92
N TRP A 861 21.99 -46.85 -21.79
CA TRP A 861 22.51 -47.97 -21.01
C TRP A 861 21.41 -48.67 -20.20
N CYS A 862 21.63 -49.94 -19.88
CA CYS A 862 20.70 -50.81 -19.14
C CYS A 862 21.37 -51.37 -17.89
N THR A 863 20.76 -51.16 -16.72
CA THR A 863 21.21 -51.76 -15.46
C THR A 863 21.01 -53.28 -15.39
N HIS A 864 20.20 -53.84 -16.29
CA HIS A 864 19.62 -55.18 -16.14
C HIS A 864 20.53 -56.35 -16.58
N GLN A 865 21.69 -56.12 -17.20
CA GLN A 865 22.50 -57.23 -17.71
C GLN A 865 24.00 -57.12 -17.46
N ARG A 866 24.56 -58.27 -17.02
CA ARG A 866 25.99 -58.55 -16.94
C ARG A 866 26.63 -58.37 -18.33
N GLY A 867 27.37 -57.28 -18.49
CA GLY A 867 28.60 -57.24 -19.29
C GLY A 867 28.51 -57.39 -20.81
N ARG A 868 27.68 -56.61 -21.51
CA ARG A 868 27.93 -56.28 -22.93
C ARG A 868 27.55 -54.84 -23.25
N THR A 869 28.49 -54.10 -23.83
CA THR A 869 28.25 -52.85 -24.57
C THR A 869 27.40 -53.17 -25.81
N CYS A 870 26.28 -52.48 -25.99
CA CYS A 870 25.52 -52.54 -27.23
C CYS A 870 26.17 -51.60 -28.25
N ALA A 871 27.08 -52.14 -29.08
CA ALA A 871 27.32 -51.59 -30.40
C ALA A 871 26.11 -51.92 -31.30
N ASP A 872 25.71 -50.93 -32.10
CA ASP A 872 24.66 -50.93 -33.12
C ASP A 872 23.91 -52.25 -33.37
N ARG A 873 22.64 -52.28 -32.97
CA ARG A 873 21.62 -53.02 -33.70
C ARG A 873 20.52 -52.04 -34.08
N GLY A 874 20.41 -51.83 -35.39
CA GLY A 874 19.57 -50.82 -36.02
C GLY A 874 18.14 -50.80 -35.51
N ILE A 875 17.68 -49.60 -35.19
CA ILE A 875 16.26 -49.26 -35.15
C ILE A 875 15.90 -48.85 -36.59
N PRO A 876 14.81 -49.37 -37.19
CA PRO A 876 14.40 -48.95 -38.52
C PRO A 876 14.06 -47.46 -38.50
N SER A 877 14.52 -46.73 -39.52
CA SER A 877 14.19 -45.34 -39.79
C SER A 877 12.69 -45.16 -40.00
N GLY A 878 11.98 -44.75 -38.93
CA GLY A 878 10.62 -44.23 -39.02
C GLY A 878 10.65 -42.80 -39.56
N ASN A 879 10.52 -42.67 -40.88
CA ASN A 879 10.30 -41.39 -41.56
C ASN A 879 9.06 -40.66 -41.00
N ILE A 880 9.27 -39.45 -40.49
CA ILE A 880 8.21 -38.45 -40.36
C ILE A 880 7.85 -38.00 -41.79
N ARG A 881 6.77 -38.55 -42.35
CA ARG A 881 6.13 -37.98 -43.54
C ARG A 881 4.97 -37.09 -43.10
N CYS A 882 5.06 -35.83 -43.51
CA CYS A 882 3.96 -34.88 -43.66
C CYS A 882 2.68 -35.56 -44.16
N ALA A 883 1.56 -35.35 -43.46
CA ALA A 883 0.23 -35.68 -43.97
C ALA A 883 -0.49 -34.40 -44.42
N ARG A 884 -0.46 -34.15 -45.74
CA ARG A 884 -1.52 -33.41 -46.45
C ARG A 884 -2.59 -34.41 -46.93
N ARG A 885 -3.84 -33.95 -46.91
CA ARG A 885 -5.10 -34.61 -47.30
C ARG A 885 -5.09 -35.35 -48.65
N SER A 886 -5.76 -36.49 -48.74
CA SER A 886 -6.88 -36.83 -49.67
C SER A 886 -7.17 -38.35 -49.62
N ARG A 887 -8.39 -38.74 -49.18
CA ARG A 887 -9.55 -39.31 -49.93
C ARG A 887 -9.42 -40.78 -50.40
N THR A 888 -10.45 -41.57 -50.00
CA THR A 888 -10.89 -42.91 -50.46
C THR A 888 -9.98 -44.10 -50.09
N GLY A 889 -10.42 -45.28 -49.63
CA GLY A 889 -11.74 -45.84 -49.29
C GLY A 889 -11.56 -47.32 -48.88
N THR A 890 -12.26 -47.72 -47.81
CA THR A 890 -12.73 -49.10 -47.47
C THR A 890 -11.72 -50.19 -47.01
N PRO A 891 -12.05 -51.03 -45.99
CA PRO A 891 -11.09 -51.87 -45.26
C PRO A 891 -11.24 -53.39 -45.52
N CYS A 892 -10.19 -54.20 -45.32
CA CYS A 892 -10.34 -55.62 -44.94
C CYS A 892 -9.06 -56.33 -44.43
N CYS A 893 -9.18 -56.88 -43.21
CA CYS A 893 -8.72 -58.17 -42.66
C CYS A 893 -7.29 -58.76 -42.83
N ARG A 894 -6.74 -59.15 -41.65
CA ARG A 894 -5.95 -60.37 -41.28
C ARG A 894 -4.57 -60.52 -41.96
N ARG A 895 -3.46 -60.75 -41.26
CA ARG A 895 -3.15 -61.62 -40.10
C ARG A 895 -2.09 -60.98 -39.22
#